data_AF-A0A2R5FNL6-F1
#
_entry.id   AF-A0A2R5FNL6-F1
#
_cell.length_a   1.000
_cell.length_b   1.000
_cell.length_c   1.000
_cell.angle_alpha   90.00
_cell.angle_beta   90.00
_cell.angle_gamma   90.00
#
_symmetry.space_group_name_H-M   'P 1'
#
loop_
_entity.id
_entity.type
_entity.pdbx_description
1 polymer ?
#
loop_
_entity_poly.entity_id
_entity_poly.type
_entity_poly.pdbx_seq_one_letter_code
_entity_poly.pdbx_strand_id
1 'polypeptide(L)'
;MINNQLISIALFAGAFGLDLGIEEAGFYTVSVVEIDADATKTIVLNRPYLSESAVPRDIRQVSAQILLEEGGRVLKLGRPLLPGEVDLITGGPPCQPFSTAGKRGSVIDPRGSLFMDFIRIVQEIQPRFFLMENVKGLLSSPIRHRPHNKRGAGYPPLEADEMEGAALQAVLTEMKAIGYKVAPSLVEAADYGVPQTRARVIFIGSQKSEIISLPKPTHDRNGLKGVPIWLTLRDALVNLSDPKPEYVPYSKQRLKYISLLKEGQNWKHLPDELKPEAMGGAYKSGGGKVGFYRRLSWDKPSPTVTASPHQKATDMCHPVELRPLSIREYARIQTFPDNWVFYGSVASRYKQIGNSVPVKLAYAIGKHLYKLIKDEKLQSTNYEQISFFEFEQFKNLIELKQGKDKVSEQFHEMLAYALKNEVDFTPKKARSLASYFADITDFLEAKEENIKNLKSISGKNVLKLTDEEIIKLSLYKKSGFLSAELTVAENYLAVISRVFTQKQLDMVRSLSLKHLNPNPFLIRALNLDTPDEVVRLNVYMAATRSIVTSMGFFIEDLLVTSSDTVEKAPKKSGWDLVKTSGDGEKSWLQIKSGPNNMDKDQVVYWAEKIQDKVKEGDKAYIGFTYGKRTTRTVTIGLLKQILPDWEMQTLIGKELWNFLSEDPDYSSKLFEVLRKSAHQVLHQNSLSEEIDSCATRVTDEFIQEFGDGVQGVSNYINSIF
;
A
#
# COMPACT_ATOMS: atom_id res chain seq x y z
N MET A 1 -7.30 23.89 -18.94
CA MET A 1 -6.74 23.93 -20.30
C MET A 1 -6.51 25.36 -20.72
N ILE A 2 -5.28 25.68 -21.13
CA ILE A 2 -4.90 26.95 -21.72
C ILE A 2 -4.41 26.63 -23.14
N ASN A 3 -4.89 27.37 -24.15
CA ASN A 3 -4.59 27.10 -25.56
C ASN A 3 -4.84 25.63 -25.97
N ASN A 4 -5.88 25.00 -25.40
CA ASN A 4 -6.25 23.59 -25.62
C ASN A 4 -5.20 22.55 -25.14
N GLN A 5 -4.24 22.97 -24.30
CA GLN A 5 -3.22 22.11 -23.70
C GLN A 5 -3.44 21.95 -22.19
N LEU A 6 -3.03 20.80 -21.65
CA LEU A 6 -2.92 20.58 -20.20
C LEU A 6 -1.52 20.97 -19.75
N ILE A 7 -1.43 21.82 -18.73
CA ILE A 7 -0.17 22.46 -18.35
C ILE A 7 0.52 21.66 -17.26
N SER A 8 1.81 21.38 -17.43
CA SER A 8 2.64 20.72 -16.41
C SER A 8 3.88 21.52 -16.01
N ILE A 9 4.34 21.31 -14.78
CA ILE A 9 5.62 21.81 -14.27
C ILE A 9 6.42 20.63 -13.70
N ALA A 10 7.68 20.53 -14.11
CA ALA A 10 8.56 19.41 -13.76
C ALA A 10 9.56 19.80 -12.66
N LEU A 11 9.49 19.13 -11.51
CA LEU A 11 10.42 19.32 -10.40
C LEU A 11 11.36 18.12 -10.30
N PHE A 12 12.65 18.34 -10.01
CA PHE A 12 13.66 17.27 -10.00
C PHE A 12 13.68 16.50 -11.33
N ALA A 13 13.63 17.23 -12.44
CA ALA A 13 13.32 16.68 -13.76
C ALA A 13 14.34 15.63 -14.27
N GLY A 14 15.57 15.66 -13.76
CA GLY A 14 16.65 14.79 -14.20
C GLY A 14 16.84 14.87 -15.71
N ALA A 15 16.96 13.71 -16.37
CA ALA A 15 17.07 13.62 -17.82
C ALA A 15 15.73 13.75 -18.56
N PHE A 16 14.69 14.25 -17.87
CA PHE A 16 13.33 14.44 -18.36
C PHE A 16 12.53 13.14 -18.61
N GLY A 17 12.93 11.99 -18.05
CA GLY A 17 12.26 10.71 -18.38
C GLY A 17 10.81 10.60 -17.90
N LEU A 18 10.51 11.13 -16.71
CA LEU A 18 9.12 11.23 -16.21
C LEU A 18 8.32 12.17 -17.11
N ASP A 19 8.85 13.37 -17.31
CA ASP A 19 8.15 14.47 -17.96
C ASP A 19 7.98 14.25 -19.47
N LEU A 20 8.91 13.55 -20.10
CA LEU A 20 8.80 13.12 -21.50
C LEU A 20 7.59 12.20 -21.70
N GLY A 21 7.38 11.22 -20.81
CA GLY A 21 6.20 10.35 -20.89
C GLY A 21 4.90 11.13 -20.64
N ILE A 22 4.94 12.11 -19.73
CA ILE A 22 3.82 13.01 -19.46
C ILE A 22 3.49 13.89 -20.68
N GLU A 23 4.50 14.40 -21.39
CA GLU A 23 4.32 15.12 -22.64
C GLU A 23 3.76 14.25 -23.76
N GLU A 24 4.27 13.02 -23.91
CA GLU A 24 3.75 12.04 -24.88
C GLU A 24 2.26 11.74 -24.62
N ALA A 25 1.82 11.84 -23.36
CA ALA A 25 0.41 11.68 -22.98
C ALA A 25 -0.47 12.90 -23.30
N GLY A 26 0.10 14.04 -23.70
CA GLY A 26 -0.62 15.23 -24.13
C GLY A 26 -0.57 16.42 -23.16
N PHE A 27 0.26 16.36 -22.11
CA PHE A 27 0.57 17.53 -21.31
C PHE A 27 1.64 18.38 -21.99
N TYR A 28 1.71 19.65 -21.61
CA TYR A 28 2.71 20.59 -22.08
C TYR A 28 3.48 21.14 -20.89
N THR A 29 4.74 20.72 -20.76
CA THR A 29 5.60 21.16 -19.66
C THR A 29 6.09 22.58 -19.94
N VAL A 30 5.84 23.50 -19.01
CA VAL A 30 6.12 24.93 -19.23
C VAL A 30 7.26 25.47 -18.37
N SER A 31 7.65 24.75 -17.32
CA SER A 31 8.80 25.09 -16.48
C SER A 31 9.40 23.84 -15.86
N VAL A 32 10.71 23.89 -15.60
CA VAL A 32 11.49 22.79 -15.02
C VAL A 32 12.38 23.28 -13.88
N VAL A 33 12.61 22.42 -12.89
CA VAL A 33 13.60 22.62 -11.83
C VAL A 33 14.51 21.41 -11.78
N GLU A 34 15.80 21.60 -12.07
CA GLU A 34 16.83 20.57 -12.01
C GLU A 34 18.16 21.20 -11.61
N ILE A 35 18.87 20.56 -10.67
CA ILE A 35 20.11 21.07 -10.10
C ILE A 35 21.36 20.57 -10.85
N ASP A 36 21.25 19.44 -11.54
CA ASP A 36 22.34 18.81 -12.29
C ASP A 36 22.56 19.53 -13.65
N ALA A 37 23.77 20.05 -13.83
CA ALA A 37 24.12 20.86 -14.99
C ALA A 37 24.18 20.09 -16.31
N ASP A 38 24.44 18.78 -16.28
CA ASP A 38 24.41 17.98 -17.50
C ASP A 38 22.98 17.59 -17.86
N ALA A 39 22.14 17.30 -16.85
CA ALA A 39 20.73 16.99 -17.03
C ALA A 39 19.95 18.18 -17.61
N THR A 40 20.19 19.40 -17.12
CA THR A 40 19.60 20.63 -17.68
C THR A 40 19.99 20.84 -19.15
N LYS A 41 21.27 20.63 -19.51
CA LYS A 41 21.70 20.66 -20.91
C LYS A 41 21.04 19.58 -21.78
N THR A 42 20.87 18.37 -21.24
CA THR A 42 20.07 17.32 -21.88
C THR A 42 18.64 17.80 -22.15
N ILE A 43 17.98 18.44 -21.18
CA ILE A 43 16.63 19.00 -21.38
C ILE A 43 16.65 20.03 -22.52
N VAL A 44 17.57 21.00 -22.50
CA VAL A 44 17.65 22.06 -23.52
C VAL A 44 17.86 21.50 -24.93
N LEU A 45 18.73 20.50 -25.10
CA LEU A 45 18.99 19.88 -26.41
C LEU A 45 17.72 19.24 -27.02
N ASN A 46 16.84 18.69 -26.18
CA ASN A 46 15.63 18.00 -26.63
C ASN A 46 14.38 18.88 -26.57
N ARG A 47 14.41 19.95 -25.78
CA ARG A 47 13.31 20.91 -25.55
C ARG A 47 13.84 22.35 -25.51
N PRO A 48 14.25 22.93 -26.66
CA PRO A 48 14.85 24.27 -26.68
C PRO A 48 13.93 25.37 -26.14
N TYR A 49 12.60 25.21 -26.21
CA TYR A 49 11.65 26.19 -25.67
C TYR A 49 11.69 26.29 -24.13
N LEU A 50 12.31 25.33 -23.44
CA LEU A 50 12.55 25.36 -22.00
C LEU A 50 13.91 25.97 -21.64
N SER A 51 14.67 26.55 -22.59
CA SER A 51 16.03 27.04 -22.35
C SER A 51 16.16 28.06 -21.22
N GLU A 52 15.09 28.80 -20.93
CA GLU A 52 15.05 29.76 -19.82
C GLU A 52 14.98 29.07 -18.46
N SER A 53 14.15 28.04 -18.31
CA SER A 53 13.91 27.35 -17.04
C SER A 53 14.85 26.15 -16.81
N ALA A 54 15.31 25.52 -17.89
CA ALA A 54 16.26 24.40 -17.89
C ALA A 54 17.71 24.88 -17.67
N VAL A 55 17.92 25.59 -16.57
CA VAL A 55 19.22 26.02 -16.05
C VAL A 55 19.44 25.41 -14.66
N PRO A 56 20.69 25.15 -14.24
CA PRO A 56 20.95 24.49 -12.96
C PRO A 56 20.45 25.34 -11.81
N ARG A 57 19.43 24.86 -11.10
CA ARG A 57 18.83 25.61 -9.99
C ARG A 57 18.27 24.71 -8.91
N ASP A 58 18.41 25.17 -7.68
CA ASP A 58 17.99 24.47 -6.49
C ASP A 58 16.53 24.80 -6.16
N ILE A 59 15.68 23.79 -6.02
CA ILE A 59 14.27 23.97 -5.67
C ILE A 59 14.08 24.82 -4.40
N ARG A 60 15.01 24.77 -3.45
CA ARG A 60 14.99 25.56 -2.20
C ARG A 60 15.04 27.06 -2.44
N GLN A 61 15.56 27.48 -3.60
CA GLN A 61 15.75 28.87 -4.00
C GLN A 61 14.75 29.31 -5.07
N VAL A 62 13.90 28.40 -5.55
CA VAL A 62 12.89 28.68 -6.57
C VAL A 62 11.54 28.89 -5.91
N SER A 63 10.90 30.03 -6.17
CA SER A 63 9.53 30.32 -5.74
C SER A 63 8.51 29.86 -6.78
N ALA A 64 7.26 29.60 -6.37
CA ALA A 64 6.19 29.32 -7.31
C ALA A 64 5.97 30.44 -8.33
N GLN A 65 6.14 31.69 -7.90
CA GLN A 65 5.98 32.87 -8.76
C GLN A 65 6.89 32.81 -9.99
N ILE A 66 8.15 32.41 -9.83
CA ILE A 66 9.10 32.26 -10.95
C ILE A 66 8.58 31.20 -11.94
N LEU A 67 8.11 30.05 -11.44
CA LEU A 67 7.62 28.95 -12.26
C LEU A 67 6.35 29.34 -13.06
N LEU A 68 5.46 30.10 -12.42
CA LEU A 68 4.23 30.61 -13.02
C LEU A 68 4.52 31.70 -14.07
N GLU A 69 5.51 32.56 -13.83
CA GLU A 69 5.99 33.57 -14.79
C GLU A 69 6.60 32.95 -16.04
N GLU A 70 7.48 31.96 -15.85
CA GLU A 70 8.06 31.18 -16.96
C GLU A 70 6.95 30.50 -17.75
N GLY A 71 5.97 29.91 -17.07
CA GLY A 71 4.83 29.28 -17.74
C GLY A 71 4.02 30.26 -18.58
N GLY A 72 3.77 31.47 -18.06
CA GLY A 72 3.11 32.55 -18.78
C GLY A 72 3.88 33.01 -20.03
N ARG A 73 5.22 33.06 -19.94
CA ARG A 73 6.10 33.38 -21.08
C ARG A 73 6.10 32.29 -22.14
N VAL A 74 6.28 31.02 -21.74
CA VAL A 74 6.27 29.86 -22.64
C VAL A 74 4.95 29.74 -23.38
N LEU A 75 3.83 30.00 -22.70
CA LEU A 75 2.47 29.99 -23.27
C LEU A 75 2.09 31.29 -23.98
N LYS A 76 2.94 32.33 -23.94
CA LYS A 76 2.73 33.65 -24.55
C LYS A 76 1.44 34.35 -24.09
N LEU A 77 1.13 34.29 -22.79
CA LEU A 77 -0.11 34.84 -22.22
C LEU A 77 -0.08 36.34 -21.96
N GLY A 78 1.10 36.97 -21.97
CA GLY A 78 1.28 38.37 -21.56
C GLY A 78 1.13 38.60 -20.04
N ARG A 79 0.95 37.53 -19.26
CA ARG A 79 0.90 37.51 -17.80
C ARG A 79 1.46 36.19 -17.25
N PRO A 80 1.82 36.10 -15.96
CA PRO A 80 2.09 34.82 -15.31
C PRO A 80 0.86 33.91 -15.32
N LEU A 81 1.09 32.60 -15.21
CA LEU A 81 0.05 31.67 -14.79
C LEU A 81 -0.45 32.05 -13.39
N LEU A 82 -1.73 31.81 -13.11
CA LEU A 82 -2.32 31.98 -11.79
C LEU A 82 -2.29 30.64 -11.03
N PRO A 83 -2.25 30.66 -9.68
CA PRO A 83 -2.49 29.45 -8.90
C PRO A 83 -3.79 28.76 -9.35
N GLY A 84 -3.74 27.43 -9.51
CA GLY A 84 -4.85 26.63 -10.05
C GLY A 84 -4.91 26.52 -11.58
N GLU A 85 -4.11 27.28 -12.35
CA GLU A 85 -4.04 27.15 -13.82
C GLU A 85 -3.10 26.02 -14.29
N VAL A 86 -2.27 25.48 -13.39
CA VAL A 86 -1.40 24.33 -13.67
C VAL A 86 -2.20 23.03 -13.46
N ASP A 87 -2.23 22.16 -14.46
CA ASP A 87 -2.98 20.91 -14.38
C ASP A 87 -2.19 19.82 -13.63
N LEU A 88 -0.85 19.81 -13.74
CA LEU A 88 -0.01 18.76 -13.17
C LEU A 88 1.36 19.28 -12.69
N ILE A 89 1.75 18.94 -11.46
CA ILE A 89 3.15 19.01 -11.03
C ILE A 89 3.74 17.60 -10.94
N THR A 90 4.90 17.38 -11.54
CA THR A 90 5.64 16.11 -11.51
C THR A 90 6.92 16.24 -10.70
N GLY A 91 7.39 15.17 -10.07
CA GLY A 91 8.76 15.13 -9.58
C GLY A 91 9.17 13.90 -8.78
N GLY A 92 10.48 13.66 -8.73
CA GLY A 92 11.09 12.56 -7.98
C GLY A 92 12.08 13.06 -6.93
N PRO A 93 11.62 13.63 -5.78
CA PRO A 93 12.52 14.16 -4.77
C PRO A 93 13.47 13.05 -4.26
N PRO A 94 14.79 13.32 -4.21
CA PRO A 94 15.78 12.29 -3.93
C PRO A 94 15.64 11.72 -2.51
N CYS A 95 15.46 10.41 -2.44
CA CYS A 95 15.15 9.65 -1.22
C CYS A 95 16.41 9.12 -0.50
N GLN A 96 17.57 9.77 -0.70
CA GLN A 96 18.86 9.30 -0.18
C GLN A 96 18.94 9.08 1.36
N PRO A 97 18.22 9.83 2.23
CA PRO A 97 18.20 9.49 3.66
C PRO A 97 17.44 8.19 3.99
N PHE A 98 16.58 7.71 3.09
CA PHE A 98 15.63 6.62 3.33
C PHE A 98 15.99 5.29 2.61
N SER A 99 16.98 5.29 1.71
CA SER A 99 17.40 4.12 0.93
C SER A 99 18.29 3.14 1.72
N THR A 100 18.19 1.84 1.44
CA THR A 100 19.08 0.78 1.94
C THR A 100 20.53 0.92 1.45
N ALA A 101 20.78 1.67 0.37
CA ALA A 101 22.11 1.85 -0.23
C ALA A 101 22.85 3.12 0.22
N GLY A 102 22.19 4.03 0.95
CA GLY A 102 22.79 5.25 1.51
C GLY A 102 23.29 5.05 2.94
N LYS A 103 24.34 5.78 3.35
CA LYS A 103 24.68 5.93 4.78
C LYS A 103 23.54 6.72 5.43
N ARG A 104 22.61 5.99 6.07
CA ARG A 104 21.41 6.51 6.77
C ARG A 104 21.83 7.47 7.90
N GLY A 105 21.89 8.76 7.59
CA GLY A 105 22.23 9.83 8.52
C GLY A 105 21.02 10.31 9.32
N SER A 106 21.24 10.60 10.59
CA SER A 106 20.28 11.09 11.59
C SER A 106 19.96 12.59 11.45
N VAL A 107 18.68 12.96 11.60
CA VAL A 107 18.05 14.22 12.11
C VAL A 107 18.50 15.61 11.57
N ILE A 108 19.65 15.73 10.93
CA ILE A 108 20.17 17.00 10.39
C ILE A 108 20.60 16.76 8.94
N ASP A 109 19.76 16.09 8.15
CA ASP A 109 20.02 15.92 6.73
C ASP A 109 19.15 16.91 5.92
N PRO A 110 19.72 17.99 5.36
CA PRO A 110 19.00 18.93 4.50
C PRO A 110 18.44 18.31 3.20
N ARG A 111 18.60 17.00 3.00
CA ARG A 111 17.97 16.24 1.90
C ARG A 111 16.62 15.64 2.28
N GLY A 112 16.28 15.53 3.56
CA GLY A 112 14.92 15.24 4.02
C GLY A 112 13.97 16.43 3.79
N SER A 113 14.51 17.65 3.67
CA SER A 113 13.73 18.86 3.38
C SER A 113 13.24 18.95 1.93
N LEU A 114 13.89 18.28 0.97
CA LEU A 114 13.54 18.41 -0.45
C LEU A 114 12.12 17.90 -0.76
N PHE A 115 11.61 16.98 0.06
CA PHE A 115 10.21 16.59 0.02
C PHE A 115 9.28 17.74 0.47
N MET A 116 9.64 18.46 1.53
CA MET A 116 8.91 19.66 1.97
C MET A 116 8.99 20.78 0.93
N ASP A 117 10.11 20.92 0.22
CA ASP A 117 10.22 21.86 -0.91
C ASP A 117 9.30 21.48 -2.07
N PHE A 118 9.12 20.18 -2.35
CA PHE A 118 8.10 19.72 -3.31
C PHE A 118 6.69 20.10 -2.85
N ILE A 119 6.33 19.83 -1.58
CA ILE A 119 5.03 20.20 -1.00
C ILE A 119 4.81 21.71 -1.07
N ARG A 120 5.82 22.51 -0.72
CA ARG A 120 5.77 23.97 -0.75
C ARG A 120 5.38 24.47 -2.14
N ILE A 121 6.02 23.97 -3.19
CA ILE A 121 5.69 24.35 -4.57
C ILE A 121 4.28 23.89 -4.95
N VAL A 122 3.86 22.68 -4.55
CA VAL A 122 2.48 22.20 -4.77
C VAL A 122 1.46 23.08 -4.05
N GLN A 123 1.73 23.48 -2.81
CA GLN A 123 0.86 24.33 -1.99
C GLN A 123 0.69 25.73 -2.60
N GLU A 124 1.78 26.32 -3.08
CA GLU A 124 1.79 27.67 -3.67
C GLU A 124 1.17 27.70 -5.08
N ILE A 125 1.47 26.71 -5.93
CA ILE A 125 0.95 26.64 -7.32
C ILE A 125 -0.48 26.10 -7.37
N GLN A 126 -0.88 25.29 -6.40
CA GLN A 126 -2.18 24.63 -6.32
C GLN A 126 -2.56 23.89 -7.62
N PRO A 127 -1.70 22.98 -8.15
CA PRO A 127 -2.02 22.28 -9.38
C PRO A 127 -3.23 21.36 -9.19
N ARG A 128 -3.98 21.09 -10.25
CA ARG A 128 -5.12 20.15 -10.18
C ARG A 128 -4.68 18.77 -9.67
N PHE A 129 -3.57 18.26 -10.21
CA PHE A 129 -2.92 17.03 -9.76
C PHE A 129 -1.44 17.26 -9.42
N PHE A 130 -0.89 16.42 -8.55
CA PHE A 130 0.55 16.18 -8.49
C PHE A 130 0.85 14.70 -8.70
N LEU A 131 2.03 14.43 -9.28
CA LEU A 131 2.60 13.11 -9.48
C LEU A 131 4.01 13.09 -8.89
N MET A 132 4.16 12.44 -7.74
CA MET A 132 5.46 12.24 -7.10
C MET A 132 5.92 10.80 -7.26
N GLU A 133 7.13 10.59 -7.77
CA GLU A 133 7.76 9.27 -7.90
C GLU A 133 8.78 9.04 -6.77
N ASN A 134 8.88 7.80 -6.30
CA ASN A 134 9.95 7.40 -5.39
C ASN A 134 10.28 5.89 -5.43
N VAL A 135 11.37 5.50 -4.76
CA VAL A 135 11.81 4.10 -4.64
C VAL A 135 10.91 3.30 -3.69
N LYS A 136 10.77 1.98 -3.95
CA LYS A 136 10.03 1.04 -3.09
C LYS A 136 10.41 1.10 -1.61
N GLY A 137 11.68 1.39 -1.30
CA GLY A 137 12.18 1.48 0.07
C GLY A 137 11.40 2.46 0.95
N LEU A 138 10.91 3.57 0.36
CA LEU A 138 10.18 4.63 1.07
C LEU A 138 8.99 4.09 1.89
N LEU A 139 8.32 3.02 1.42
CA LEU A 139 7.17 2.41 2.11
C LEU A 139 7.51 1.84 3.50
N SER A 140 8.77 1.47 3.69
CA SER A 140 9.29 0.87 4.92
C SER A 140 10.29 1.78 5.64
N SER A 141 10.57 2.97 5.11
CA SER A 141 11.63 3.80 5.65
C SER A 141 11.19 4.53 6.91
N PRO A 142 11.95 4.44 8.02
CA PRO A 142 11.78 5.36 9.13
C PRO A 142 12.26 6.76 8.74
N ILE A 143 11.75 7.80 9.41
CA ILE A 143 12.25 9.18 9.25
C ILE A 143 13.64 9.28 9.87
N ARG A 144 13.81 8.71 11.07
CA ARG A 144 15.06 8.65 11.82
C ARG A 144 15.48 7.21 12.03
N HIS A 145 16.64 6.83 11.48
CA HIS A 145 17.11 5.46 11.63
C HIS A 145 17.91 5.25 12.93
N ARG A 146 17.35 4.49 13.87
CA ARG A 146 18.13 3.95 15.00
C ARG A 146 19.01 2.77 14.56
N PRO A 147 20.32 2.72 14.84
CA PRO A 147 21.15 1.55 14.55
C PRO A 147 20.58 0.26 15.16
N HIS A 148 20.63 -0.86 14.43
CA HIS A 148 20.02 -2.13 14.88
C HIS A 148 20.57 -2.65 16.21
N ASN A 149 21.85 -2.39 16.51
CA ASN A 149 22.50 -2.74 17.78
C ASN A 149 22.09 -1.85 18.97
N LYS A 150 21.27 -0.81 18.73
CA LYS A 150 20.66 0.05 19.75
C LYS A 150 19.13 -0.12 19.81
N ARG A 151 18.62 -1.26 19.37
CA ARG A 151 17.20 -1.63 19.40
C ARG A 151 17.02 -2.89 20.25
N GLY A 152 15.82 -3.11 20.77
CA GLY A 152 15.48 -4.30 21.55
C GLY A 152 15.70 -4.14 23.05
N ALA A 153 15.72 -5.25 23.78
CA ALA A 153 15.78 -5.28 25.24
C ALA A 153 16.98 -4.48 25.77
N GLY A 154 16.71 -3.56 26.72
CA GLY A 154 17.73 -2.67 27.31
C GLY A 154 17.88 -1.29 26.62
N TYR A 155 17.14 -1.03 25.55
CA TYR A 155 17.06 0.30 24.91
C TYR A 155 15.62 0.84 24.94
N PRO A 156 15.41 2.18 24.95
CA PRO A 156 14.07 2.75 24.87
C PRO A 156 13.31 2.26 23.63
N PRO A 157 11.97 2.13 23.68
CA PRO A 157 11.14 1.86 22.51
C PRO A 157 11.44 2.83 21.36
N LEU A 158 11.15 2.41 20.14
CA LEU A 158 11.27 3.27 18.97
C LEU A 158 10.27 4.43 19.09
N GLU A 159 10.72 5.65 18.82
CA GLU A 159 9.85 6.81 18.70
C GLU A 159 9.09 6.77 17.36
N ALA A 160 8.02 7.56 17.23
CA ALA A 160 7.15 7.54 16.06
C ALA A 160 7.91 7.82 14.74
N ASP A 161 8.95 8.65 14.77
CA ASP A 161 9.82 8.96 13.63
C ASP A 161 10.85 7.85 13.33
N GLU A 162 11.07 6.92 14.26
CA GLU A 162 11.95 5.76 14.13
C GLU A 162 11.22 4.48 13.70
N MET A 163 9.89 4.51 13.65
CA MET A 163 9.04 3.40 13.24
C MET A 163 9.13 3.12 11.74
N GLU A 164 8.94 1.85 11.36
CA GLU A 164 8.87 1.45 9.95
C GLU A 164 7.69 2.14 9.26
N GLY A 165 7.93 2.72 8.08
CA GLY A 165 6.90 3.43 7.31
C GLY A 165 6.58 4.85 7.77
N ALA A 166 7.29 5.39 8.77
CA ALA A 166 7.10 6.78 9.24
C ALA A 166 7.28 7.81 8.10
N ALA A 167 8.22 7.57 7.17
CA ALA A 167 8.42 8.48 6.03
C ALA A 167 7.19 8.56 5.11
N LEU A 168 6.54 7.43 4.82
CA LEU A 168 5.29 7.40 4.07
C LEU A 168 4.17 8.17 4.79
N GLN A 169 4.05 7.97 6.11
CA GLN A 169 3.02 8.66 6.89
C GLN A 169 3.22 10.18 6.93
N ALA A 170 4.47 10.65 7.02
CA ALA A 170 4.78 12.07 6.92
C ALA A 170 4.33 12.63 5.56
N VAL A 171 4.65 11.94 4.45
CA VAL A 171 4.22 12.36 3.11
C VAL A 171 2.70 12.53 3.03
N LEU A 172 1.94 11.54 3.51
CA LEU A 172 0.49 11.57 3.46
C LEU A 172 -0.10 12.64 4.38
N THR A 173 0.50 12.87 5.55
CA THR A 173 0.03 13.86 6.52
C THR A 173 0.23 15.28 6.01
N GLU A 174 1.42 15.61 5.49
CA GLU A 174 1.73 16.95 4.98
C GLU A 174 0.90 17.29 3.73
N MET A 175 0.74 16.34 2.82
CA MET A 175 -0.11 16.55 1.63
C MET A 175 -1.59 16.73 1.99
N LYS A 176 -2.07 15.98 3.00
CA LYS A 176 -3.43 16.17 3.52
C LYS A 176 -3.59 17.54 4.19
N ALA A 177 -2.56 18.03 4.87
CA ALA A 177 -2.57 19.34 5.52
C ALA A 177 -2.74 20.49 4.51
N ILE A 178 -2.17 20.36 3.30
CA ILE A 178 -2.36 21.33 2.20
C ILE A 178 -3.59 21.05 1.33
N GLY A 179 -4.47 20.15 1.76
CA GLY A 179 -5.78 19.91 1.12
C GLY A 179 -5.80 18.86 0.00
N TYR A 180 -4.71 18.11 -0.21
CA TYR A 180 -4.66 17.06 -1.24
C TYR A 180 -5.05 15.70 -0.69
N LYS A 181 -5.92 14.99 -1.40
CA LYS A 181 -6.08 13.54 -1.23
C LYS A 181 -4.97 12.85 -2.02
N VAL A 182 -4.30 11.86 -1.43
CA VAL A 182 -3.16 11.18 -2.05
C VAL A 182 -3.38 9.68 -2.09
N ALA A 183 -3.16 9.07 -3.26
CA ALA A 183 -3.14 7.63 -3.45
C ALA A 183 -1.71 7.17 -3.78
N PRO A 184 -0.95 6.66 -2.80
CA PRO A 184 0.31 5.98 -3.08
C PRO A 184 0.04 4.65 -3.79
N SER A 185 0.94 4.21 -4.66
CA SER A 185 0.82 2.96 -5.40
C SER A 185 2.17 2.38 -5.81
N LEU A 186 2.38 1.07 -5.61
CA LEU A 186 3.61 0.36 -5.99
C LEU A 186 3.36 -0.20 -7.39
N VAL A 187 4.19 0.19 -8.34
CA VAL A 187 4.08 -0.23 -9.74
C VAL A 187 5.34 -0.94 -10.16
N GLU A 188 5.19 -2.00 -10.94
CA GLU A 188 6.27 -2.66 -11.66
C GLU A 188 6.31 -2.10 -13.09
N ALA A 189 7.44 -1.51 -13.50
CA ALA A 189 7.59 -0.93 -14.83
C ALA A 189 7.32 -1.95 -15.95
N ALA A 190 7.66 -3.22 -15.73
CA ALA A 190 7.42 -4.29 -16.70
C ALA A 190 5.93 -4.47 -17.06
N ASP A 191 5.02 -4.18 -16.12
CA ASP A 191 3.57 -4.21 -16.34
C ASP A 191 3.09 -3.14 -17.34
N TYR A 192 3.94 -2.17 -17.68
CA TYR A 192 3.62 -1.05 -18.58
C TYR A 192 4.46 -1.07 -19.87
N GLY A 193 4.95 -2.26 -20.26
CA GLY A 193 5.68 -2.45 -21.52
C GLY A 193 7.10 -1.86 -21.50
N VAL A 194 7.67 -1.72 -20.31
CA VAL A 194 9.09 -1.40 -20.11
C VAL A 194 9.85 -2.72 -20.05
N PRO A 195 10.94 -2.93 -20.82
CA PRO A 195 11.70 -4.18 -20.82
C PRO A 195 12.63 -4.30 -19.59
N GLN A 196 12.09 -4.00 -18.41
CA GLN A 196 12.84 -3.91 -17.16
C GLN A 196 11.96 -4.17 -15.94
N THR A 197 12.45 -4.96 -14.98
CA THR A 197 11.87 -5.02 -13.64
C THR A 197 12.40 -3.86 -12.79
N ARG A 198 11.55 -2.86 -12.53
CA ARG A 198 11.81 -1.66 -11.75
C ARG A 198 10.53 -1.27 -10.99
N ALA A 199 10.47 -1.69 -9.73
CA ALA A 199 9.40 -1.29 -8.82
C ALA A 199 9.55 0.17 -8.35
N ARG A 200 8.47 0.96 -8.39
CA ARG A 200 8.40 2.36 -7.94
C ARG A 200 7.13 2.67 -7.18
N VAL A 201 7.24 3.54 -6.19
CA VAL A 201 6.09 4.11 -5.49
C VAL A 201 5.70 5.37 -6.24
N ILE A 202 4.45 5.44 -6.64
CA ILE A 202 3.84 6.55 -7.33
C ILE A 202 2.81 7.16 -6.39
N PHE A 203 2.92 8.45 -6.12
CA PHE A 203 1.92 9.22 -5.38
C PHE A 203 1.21 10.11 -6.37
N ILE A 204 -0.09 9.87 -6.55
CA ILE A 204 -0.94 10.82 -7.25
C ILE A 204 -1.76 11.54 -6.19
N GLY A 205 -1.72 12.86 -6.22
CA GLY A 205 -2.58 13.69 -5.39
C GLY A 205 -3.50 14.57 -6.22
N SER A 206 -4.69 14.84 -5.70
CA SER A 206 -5.65 15.80 -6.26
C SER A 206 -6.22 16.70 -5.17
N GLN A 207 -6.43 17.98 -5.51
CA GLN A 207 -7.11 18.96 -4.67
C GLN A 207 -8.64 18.86 -4.75
N LYS A 208 -9.17 18.25 -5.83
CA LYS A 208 -10.61 18.06 -6.04
C LYS A 208 -11.05 16.68 -5.52
N SER A 209 -12.36 16.46 -5.43
CA SER A 209 -12.95 15.16 -5.05
C SER A 209 -12.80 14.08 -6.14
N GLU A 210 -11.77 14.18 -6.97
CA GLU A 210 -11.52 13.28 -8.10
C GLU A 210 -11.08 11.91 -7.61
N ILE A 211 -11.52 10.86 -8.30
CA ILE A 211 -11.10 9.50 -8.00
C ILE A 211 -9.67 9.34 -8.49
N ILE A 212 -8.74 9.18 -7.55
CA ILE A 212 -7.35 8.94 -7.85
C ILE A 212 -7.14 7.43 -7.98
N SER A 213 -6.77 6.98 -9.18
CA SER A 213 -6.40 5.60 -9.44
C SER A 213 -5.14 5.53 -10.30
N LEU A 214 -4.60 4.33 -10.47
CA LEU A 214 -3.53 4.07 -11.44
C LEU A 214 -4.06 3.53 -12.77
N PRO A 215 -3.30 3.71 -13.87
CA PRO A 215 -3.53 2.97 -15.09
C PRO A 215 -3.53 1.47 -14.82
N LYS A 216 -4.38 0.73 -15.53
CA LYS A 216 -4.33 -0.74 -15.52
C LYS A 216 -3.01 -1.20 -16.18
N PRO A 217 -2.40 -2.30 -15.69
CA PRO A 217 -1.32 -2.97 -16.39
C PRO A 217 -1.66 -3.24 -17.86
N THR A 218 -0.68 -3.05 -18.73
CA THR A 218 -0.76 -3.32 -20.17
C THR A 218 -0.01 -4.59 -20.57
N HIS A 219 0.81 -5.13 -19.67
CA HIS A 219 1.58 -6.35 -19.83
C HIS A 219 1.52 -7.15 -18.53
N ASP A 220 1.80 -8.45 -18.60
CA ASP A 220 1.84 -9.36 -17.46
C ASP A 220 3.04 -10.30 -17.57
N ARG A 221 3.56 -10.81 -16.44
CA ARG A 221 4.75 -11.68 -16.44
C ARG A 221 4.56 -12.95 -17.28
N ASN A 222 3.35 -13.49 -17.29
CA ASN A 222 3.00 -14.75 -17.95
C ASN A 222 1.95 -14.56 -19.06
N GLY A 223 1.59 -13.31 -19.37
CA GLY A 223 0.55 -12.98 -20.37
C GLY A 223 -0.86 -13.31 -19.88
N LEU A 224 -1.03 -13.45 -18.57
CA LEU A 224 -2.32 -13.73 -17.95
C LEU A 224 -3.21 -12.48 -18.06
N LYS A 225 -4.53 -12.67 -18.08
CA LYS A 225 -5.55 -11.59 -18.24
C LYS A 225 -5.65 -10.95 -19.64
N GLY A 226 -5.16 -11.62 -20.69
CA GLY A 226 -5.35 -11.18 -22.08
C GLY A 226 -4.49 -10.00 -22.52
N VAL A 227 -3.40 -9.74 -21.80
CA VAL A 227 -2.38 -8.73 -22.13
C VAL A 227 -1.06 -9.41 -22.52
N PRO A 228 -0.18 -8.78 -23.32
CA PRO A 228 1.10 -9.37 -23.72
C PRO A 228 2.02 -9.70 -22.53
N ILE A 229 2.93 -10.66 -22.74
CA ILE A 229 3.98 -10.97 -21.76
C ILE A 229 4.94 -9.77 -21.59
N TRP A 230 5.62 -9.70 -20.45
CA TRP A 230 6.68 -8.71 -20.22
C TRP A 230 7.74 -8.72 -21.33
N LEU A 231 8.12 -7.51 -21.78
CA LEU A 231 9.18 -7.35 -22.77
C LEU A 231 10.54 -7.75 -22.21
N THR A 232 11.33 -8.39 -23.05
CA THR A 232 12.66 -8.90 -22.73
C THR A 232 13.74 -7.89 -23.11
N LEU A 233 14.99 -8.15 -22.69
CA LEU A 233 16.14 -7.38 -23.16
C LEU A 233 16.29 -7.47 -24.69
N ARG A 234 15.97 -8.62 -25.28
CA ARG A 234 15.97 -8.80 -26.73
C ARG A 234 14.99 -7.85 -27.41
N ASP A 235 13.79 -7.71 -26.88
CA ASP A 235 12.77 -6.79 -27.41
C ASP A 235 13.21 -5.32 -27.29
N ALA A 236 13.95 -4.97 -26.23
CA ALA A 236 14.50 -3.63 -26.06
C ALA A 236 15.54 -3.27 -27.12
N LEU A 237 16.41 -4.23 -27.46
CA LEU A 237 17.59 -4.00 -28.28
C LEU A 237 17.40 -4.43 -29.74
N VAL A 238 16.24 -4.99 -30.09
CA VAL A 238 15.91 -5.36 -31.47
C VAL A 238 16.08 -4.17 -32.40
N ASN A 239 16.72 -4.39 -33.55
CA ASN A 239 16.98 -3.35 -34.56
C ASN A 239 17.73 -2.12 -34.01
N LEU A 240 18.53 -2.26 -32.95
CA LEU A 240 19.41 -1.18 -32.51
C LEU A 240 20.61 -1.06 -33.44
N SER A 241 20.74 0.09 -34.11
CA SER A 241 21.97 0.47 -34.80
C SER A 241 22.77 1.41 -33.90
N ASP A 242 23.84 0.87 -33.29
CA ASP A 242 24.77 1.63 -32.45
C ASP A 242 26.21 1.33 -32.91
N PRO A 243 26.67 1.93 -34.04
CA PRO A 243 27.96 1.58 -34.65
C PRO A 243 29.16 2.05 -33.82
N LYS A 244 28.95 2.94 -32.84
CA LYS A 244 29.97 3.47 -31.95
C LYS A 244 29.45 3.45 -30.51
N PRO A 245 29.27 2.25 -29.92
CA PRO A 245 28.66 2.13 -28.61
C PRO A 245 29.54 2.81 -27.56
N GLU A 246 28.96 3.79 -26.87
CA GLU A 246 29.64 4.48 -25.79
C GLU A 246 29.34 3.79 -24.45
N TYR A 247 30.37 3.44 -23.70
CA TYR A 247 30.26 2.81 -22.38
C TYR A 247 31.51 3.03 -21.54
N VAL A 248 31.40 2.80 -20.23
CA VAL A 248 32.58 2.78 -19.34
C VAL A 248 33.18 1.38 -19.39
N PRO A 249 34.41 1.18 -19.90
CA PRO A 249 34.99 -0.15 -20.04
C PRO A 249 35.26 -0.80 -18.67
N TYR A 250 35.23 -2.13 -18.64
CA TYR A 250 35.61 -2.88 -17.45
C TYR A 250 37.11 -2.83 -17.20
N SER A 251 37.51 -2.83 -15.93
CA SER A 251 38.91 -3.03 -15.56
C SER A 251 39.37 -4.46 -15.85
N LYS A 252 40.69 -4.66 -16.05
CA LYS A 252 41.29 -6.00 -16.24
C LYS A 252 40.88 -6.99 -15.14
N GLN A 253 40.84 -6.53 -13.89
CA GLN A 253 40.43 -7.34 -12.75
C GLN A 253 38.97 -7.77 -12.84
N ARG A 254 38.07 -6.95 -13.38
CA ARG A 254 36.66 -7.35 -13.57
C ARG A 254 36.50 -8.32 -14.73
N LEU A 255 37.24 -8.11 -15.82
CA LEU A 255 37.25 -9.02 -16.97
C LEU A 255 37.71 -10.43 -16.58
N LYS A 256 38.65 -10.57 -15.62
CA LYS A 256 39.06 -11.87 -15.03
C LYS A 256 37.85 -12.72 -14.61
N TYR A 257 36.82 -12.12 -14.01
CA TYR A 257 35.65 -12.84 -13.50
C TYR A 257 34.49 -12.87 -14.50
N ILE A 258 34.19 -11.75 -15.17
CA ILE A 258 33.06 -11.67 -16.11
C ILE A 258 33.25 -12.60 -17.30
N SER A 259 34.49 -12.80 -17.76
CA SER A 259 34.80 -13.72 -18.88
C SER A 259 34.48 -15.20 -18.58
N LEU A 260 34.41 -15.58 -17.30
CA LEU A 260 34.06 -16.95 -16.88
C LEU A 260 32.54 -17.19 -16.85
N LEU A 261 31.75 -16.14 -17.05
CA LEU A 261 30.30 -16.19 -16.92
C LEU A 261 29.64 -16.20 -18.30
N LYS A 262 28.57 -16.98 -18.42
CA LYS A 262 27.68 -17.00 -19.58
C LYS A 262 26.51 -16.05 -19.39
N GLU A 263 25.75 -15.84 -20.45
CA GLU A 263 24.47 -15.12 -20.41
C GLU A 263 23.61 -15.55 -19.20
N GLY A 264 22.99 -14.57 -18.52
CA GLY A 264 22.10 -14.81 -17.39
C GLY A 264 22.77 -15.26 -16.09
N GLN A 265 24.10 -15.44 -16.10
CA GLN A 265 24.86 -15.82 -14.92
C GLN A 265 25.34 -14.61 -14.11
N ASN A 266 25.78 -14.90 -12.88
CA ASN A 266 26.35 -13.92 -11.94
C ASN A 266 27.40 -14.62 -11.08
N TRP A 267 27.94 -13.92 -10.08
CA TRP A 267 28.98 -14.42 -9.16
C TRP A 267 28.75 -15.84 -8.60
N LYS A 268 27.50 -16.30 -8.46
CA LYS A 268 27.18 -17.65 -7.97
C LYS A 268 27.70 -18.76 -8.88
N HIS A 269 27.92 -18.45 -10.15
CA HIS A 269 28.37 -19.39 -11.19
C HIS A 269 29.88 -19.33 -11.43
N LEU A 270 30.61 -18.47 -10.70
CA LEU A 270 32.07 -18.54 -10.70
C LEU A 270 32.54 -19.88 -10.07
N PRO A 271 33.75 -20.36 -10.40
CA PRO A 271 34.39 -21.44 -9.64
C PRO A 271 34.44 -21.13 -8.15
N ASP A 272 34.20 -22.12 -7.29
CA ASP A 272 34.06 -21.94 -5.84
C ASP A 272 35.28 -21.28 -5.19
N GLU A 273 36.47 -21.64 -5.65
CA GLU A 273 37.76 -21.06 -5.23
C GLU A 273 37.90 -19.56 -5.53
N LEU A 274 37.21 -19.04 -6.55
CA LEU A 274 37.27 -17.64 -6.96
C LEU A 274 36.19 -16.77 -6.30
N LYS A 275 35.12 -17.36 -5.75
CA LYS A 275 34.01 -16.60 -5.17
C LYS A 275 34.44 -15.68 -4.00
N PRO A 276 35.27 -16.14 -3.03
CA PRO A 276 35.71 -15.28 -1.93
C PRO A 276 36.56 -14.09 -2.41
N GLU A 277 37.48 -14.33 -3.36
CA GLU A 277 38.34 -13.30 -3.96
C GLU A 277 37.49 -12.27 -4.75
N ALA A 278 36.62 -12.75 -5.63
CA ALA A 278 35.81 -11.90 -6.50
C ALA A 278 34.84 -11.00 -5.69
N MET A 279 34.18 -11.58 -4.69
CA MET A 279 33.16 -10.90 -3.88
C MET A 279 33.77 -10.03 -2.78
N GLY A 280 34.96 -10.41 -2.27
CA GLY A 280 35.61 -9.75 -1.13
C GLY A 280 34.71 -9.76 0.11
N GLY A 281 34.67 -8.64 0.85
CA GLY A 281 33.83 -8.51 2.06
C GLY A 281 32.35 -8.82 1.84
N ALA A 282 31.84 -8.59 0.61
CA ALA A 282 30.45 -8.91 0.27
C ALA A 282 30.16 -10.42 0.28
N TYR A 283 31.17 -11.30 0.22
CA TYR A 283 30.96 -12.76 0.27
C TYR A 283 30.25 -13.17 1.55
N LYS A 284 30.69 -12.61 2.69
CA LYS A 284 30.19 -12.93 4.04
C LYS A 284 29.00 -12.08 4.50
N SER A 285 28.68 -11.00 3.79
CA SER A 285 27.57 -10.10 4.16
C SER A 285 26.19 -10.72 3.91
N GLY A 286 25.13 -10.27 4.61
CA GLY A 286 23.74 -10.59 4.25
C GLY A 286 23.26 -9.82 3.01
N GLY A 287 22.01 -10.06 2.58
CA GLY A 287 21.33 -9.27 1.53
C GLY A 287 21.42 -9.84 0.10
N GLY A 288 20.66 -9.22 -0.82
CA GLY A 288 20.59 -9.64 -2.21
C GLY A 288 21.85 -9.27 -3.00
N LYS A 289 22.59 -10.27 -3.48
CA LYS A 289 23.88 -10.08 -4.21
C LYS A 289 23.79 -10.41 -5.70
N VAL A 290 22.59 -10.49 -6.26
CA VAL A 290 22.37 -10.97 -7.64
C VAL A 290 22.94 -10.03 -8.71
N GLY A 291 23.22 -8.78 -8.36
CA GLY A 291 23.90 -7.82 -9.24
C GLY A 291 25.42 -7.99 -9.30
N PHE A 292 26.01 -8.86 -8.48
CA PHE A 292 27.46 -9.08 -8.48
C PHE A 292 27.93 -9.85 -9.71
N TYR A 293 28.80 -9.23 -10.52
CA TYR A 293 29.35 -9.80 -11.75
C TYR A 293 28.27 -10.37 -12.68
N ARG A 294 27.17 -9.66 -12.83
CA ARG A 294 26.00 -10.14 -13.58
C ARG A 294 26.19 -9.94 -15.09
N ARG A 295 26.00 -11.03 -15.85
CA ARG A 295 25.70 -10.99 -17.29
C ARG A 295 24.20 -11.04 -17.49
N LEU A 296 23.67 -10.11 -18.28
CA LEU A 296 22.25 -10.05 -18.56
C LEU A 296 21.80 -11.24 -19.41
N SER A 297 20.49 -11.47 -19.47
CA SER A 297 19.88 -12.48 -20.34
C SER A 297 19.03 -11.78 -21.38
N TRP A 298 19.09 -12.27 -22.61
CA TRP A 298 18.27 -11.84 -23.74
C TRP A 298 16.79 -12.10 -23.49
N ASP A 299 16.45 -13.26 -22.93
CA ASP A 299 15.07 -13.76 -22.87
C ASP A 299 14.36 -13.39 -21.55
N LYS A 300 14.91 -12.41 -20.83
CA LYS A 300 14.30 -11.86 -19.60
C LYS A 300 14.30 -10.34 -19.67
N PRO A 301 13.34 -9.67 -19.00
CA PRO A 301 13.44 -8.25 -18.77
C PRO A 301 14.76 -7.90 -18.08
N SER A 302 15.30 -6.72 -18.38
CA SER A 302 16.47 -6.23 -17.67
C SER A 302 16.16 -6.07 -16.17
N PRO A 303 17.09 -6.36 -15.26
CA PRO A 303 16.98 -5.88 -13.89
C PRO A 303 17.02 -4.34 -13.86
N THR A 304 16.74 -3.76 -12.70
CA THR A 304 16.69 -2.30 -12.55
C THR A 304 18.00 -1.64 -13.03
N VAL A 305 17.90 -0.75 -14.01
CA VAL A 305 19.02 0.08 -14.45
C VAL A 305 19.39 1.05 -13.32
N THR A 306 20.70 1.19 -13.07
CA THR A 306 21.28 2.03 -12.01
C THR A 306 22.11 3.18 -12.57
N ALA A 307 22.46 4.16 -11.74
CA ALA A 307 23.34 5.26 -12.17
C ALA A 307 24.76 4.80 -12.57
N SER A 308 25.17 3.61 -12.15
CA SER A 308 26.54 3.09 -12.34
C SER A 308 26.53 1.62 -12.75
N PRO A 309 26.27 1.30 -14.04
CA PRO A 309 26.17 -0.09 -14.52
C PRO A 309 27.49 -0.86 -14.54
N HIS A 310 28.60 -0.16 -14.35
CA HIS A 310 29.96 -0.70 -14.36
C HIS A 310 30.53 -0.85 -12.93
N GLN A 311 29.70 -1.01 -11.90
CA GLN A 311 30.20 -1.37 -10.56
C GLN A 311 29.92 -2.84 -10.29
N LYS A 312 30.79 -3.50 -9.53
CA LYS A 312 30.69 -4.95 -9.32
C LYS A 312 29.31 -5.36 -8.81
N ALA A 313 28.69 -4.58 -7.92
CA ALA A 313 27.41 -4.88 -7.27
C ALA A 313 26.15 -4.55 -8.09
N THR A 314 26.29 -3.70 -9.11
CA THR A 314 25.19 -3.17 -9.93
C THR A 314 25.40 -3.49 -11.41
N ASP A 315 26.09 -4.59 -11.68
CA ASP A 315 26.62 -4.89 -13.00
C ASP A 315 25.51 -5.08 -14.03
N MET A 316 25.65 -4.44 -15.19
CA MET A 316 24.75 -4.55 -16.34
C MET A 316 25.56 -4.99 -17.56
N CYS A 317 26.26 -6.11 -17.45
CA CYS A 317 27.09 -6.63 -18.55
C CYS A 317 26.22 -7.13 -19.71
N HIS A 318 26.62 -6.79 -20.93
CA HIS A 318 25.99 -7.28 -22.16
C HIS A 318 25.94 -8.83 -22.16
N PRO A 319 24.85 -9.44 -22.66
CA PRO A 319 24.69 -10.91 -22.69
C PRO A 319 25.85 -11.65 -23.38
N VAL A 320 26.41 -11.06 -24.45
CA VAL A 320 27.44 -11.70 -25.29
C VAL A 320 28.80 -11.01 -25.18
N GLU A 321 28.81 -9.69 -25.12
CA GLU A 321 30.05 -8.91 -25.12
C GLU A 321 30.54 -8.69 -23.68
N LEU A 322 31.86 -8.57 -23.49
CA LEU A 322 32.49 -8.35 -22.19
C LEU A 322 32.60 -6.85 -21.87
N ARG A 323 31.47 -6.16 -21.94
CA ARG A 323 31.29 -4.74 -21.62
C ARG A 323 29.96 -4.50 -20.92
N PRO A 324 29.80 -3.40 -20.16
CA PRO A 324 28.47 -2.94 -19.81
C PRO A 324 27.63 -2.65 -21.06
N LEU A 325 26.32 -2.56 -20.88
CA LEU A 325 25.44 -2.00 -21.89
C LEU A 325 25.87 -0.59 -22.30
N SER A 326 25.80 -0.26 -23.59
CA SER A 326 26.08 1.08 -24.12
C SER A 326 25.06 2.10 -23.61
N ILE A 327 25.37 3.39 -23.70
CA ILE A 327 24.42 4.47 -23.36
C ILE A 327 23.10 4.30 -24.11
N ARG A 328 23.13 3.92 -25.39
CA ARG A 328 21.93 3.76 -26.21
C ARG A 328 21.14 2.51 -25.83
N GLU A 329 21.80 1.38 -25.60
CA GLU A 329 21.17 0.16 -25.07
C GLU A 329 20.49 0.45 -23.71
N TYR A 330 21.16 1.21 -22.84
CA TYR A 330 20.66 1.61 -21.53
C TYR A 330 19.43 2.52 -21.62
N ALA A 331 19.47 3.50 -22.53
CA ALA A 331 18.37 4.42 -22.80
C ALA A 331 17.13 3.70 -23.31
N ARG A 332 17.29 2.73 -24.23
CA ARG A 332 16.18 1.90 -24.73
C ARG A 332 15.53 1.04 -23.66
N ILE A 333 16.29 0.52 -22.71
CA ILE A 333 15.72 -0.21 -21.55
C ILE A 333 14.89 0.73 -20.67
N GLN A 334 15.26 2.01 -20.57
CA GLN A 334 14.44 3.06 -19.96
C GLN A 334 13.38 3.65 -20.88
N THR A 335 13.23 3.08 -22.06
CA THR A 335 12.23 3.45 -23.07
C THR A 335 12.34 4.90 -23.55
N PHE A 336 13.52 5.51 -23.43
CA PHE A 336 13.80 6.76 -24.13
C PHE A 336 13.80 6.54 -25.64
N PRO A 337 13.29 7.50 -26.42
CA PRO A 337 13.34 7.41 -27.87
C PRO A 337 14.79 7.55 -28.36
N ASP A 338 15.10 6.92 -29.50
CA ASP A 338 16.47 6.88 -30.04
C ASP A 338 17.01 8.25 -30.43
N ASN A 339 16.12 9.20 -30.73
CA ASN A 339 16.48 10.58 -31.01
C ASN A 339 16.69 11.44 -29.74
N TRP A 340 16.45 10.89 -28.54
CA TRP A 340 16.77 11.60 -27.30
C TRP A 340 18.28 11.72 -27.14
N VAL A 341 18.76 12.95 -27.00
CA VAL A 341 20.18 13.28 -26.92
C VAL A 341 20.57 13.55 -25.47
N PHE A 342 21.49 12.76 -24.93
CA PHE A 342 22.03 12.99 -23.58
C PHE A 342 23.35 13.77 -23.65
N TYR A 343 23.50 14.79 -22.80
CA TYR A 343 24.71 15.59 -22.66
C TYR A 343 25.60 15.08 -21.51
N GLY A 344 26.91 15.31 -21.62
CA GLY A 344 27.88 15.10 -20.54
C GLY A 344 28.75 13.86 -20.71
N SER A 345 29.58 13.58 -19.72
CA SER A 345 30.45 12.39 -19.71
C SER A 345 29.63 11.10 -19.78
N VAL A 346 30.24 9.99 -20.22
CA VAL A 346 29.56 8.67 -20.25
C VAL A 346 28.98 8.31 -18.87
N ALA A 347 29.73 8.58 -17.79
CA ALA A 347 29.26 8.35 -16.43
C ALA A 347 28.06 9.24 -16.05
N SER A 348 28.07 10.52 -16.46
CA SER A 348 26.95 11.44 -16.26
C SER A 348 25.70 10.97 -17.00
N ARG A 349 25.85 10.54 -18.25
CA ARG A 349 24.74 10.00 -19.05
C ARG A 349 24.15 8.72 -18.47
N TYR A 350 24.97 7.82 -17.92
CA TYR A 350 24.45 6.67 -17.15
C TYR A 350 23.66 7.09 -15.91
N LYS A 351 24.14 8.09 -15.15
CA LYS A 351 23.44 8.64 -13.98
C LYS A 351 22.08 9.20 -14.38
N GLN A 352 22.05 10.02 -15.42
CA GLN A 352 20.84 10.62 -15.99
C GLN A 352 19.81 9.54 -16.37
N ILE A 353 20.19 8.54 -17.16
CA ILE A 353 19.30 7.45 -17.59
C ILE A 353 18.86 6.59 -16.39
N GLY A 354 19.80 6.20 -15.52
CA GLY A 354 19.53 5.31 -14.39
C GLY A 354 18.61 5.92 -13.32
N ASN A 355 18.69 7.24 -13.11
CA ASN A 355 17.84 7.97 -12.18
C ASN A 355 16.45 8.27 -12.73
N SER A 356 16.28 8.27 -14.05
CA SER A 356 15.00 8.60 -14.68
C SER A 356 13.90 7.59 -14.33
N VAL A 357 12.64 8.04 -14.43
CA VAL A 357 11.47 7.15 -14.54
C VAL A 357 11.41 6.62 -15.98
N PRO A 358 11.09 5.33 -16.22
CA PRO A 358 10.93 4.84 -17.59
C PRO A 358 9.83 5.61 -18.32
N VAL A 359 10.13 6.10 -19.53
CA VAL A 359 9.22 6.94 -20.33
C VAL A 359 7.86 6.28 -20.55
N LYS A 360 7.80 4.99 -20.91
CA LYS A 360 6.52 4.27 -21.10
C LYS A 360 5.68 4.14 -19.83
N LEU A 361 6.32 3.98 -18.66
CA LEU A 361 5.61 3.96 -17.39
C LEU A 361 4.99 5.35 -17.13
N ALA A 362 5.79 6.40 -17.30
CA ALA A 362 5.31 7.77 -17.16
C ALA A 362 4.20 8.10 -18.15
N TYR A 363 4.31 7.67 -19.41
CA TYR A 363 3.26 7.80 -20.42
C TYR A 363 1.96 7.11 -20.03
N ALA A 364 2.02 5.87 -19.51
CA ALA A 364 0.82 5.18 -19.06
C ALA A 364 0.11 5.93 -17.93
N ILE A 365 0.86 6.50 -16.98
CA ILE A 365 0.34 7.33 -15.89
C ILE A 365 -0.23 8.64 -16.44
N GLY A 366 0.53 9.34 -17.28
CA GLY A 366 0.10 10.59 -17.92
C GLY A 366 -1.18 10.41 -18.71
N LYS A 367 -1.29 9.35 -19.51
CA LYS A 367 -2.49 9.08 -20.31
C LYS A 367 -3.71 8.84 -19.43
N HIS A 368 -3.51 8.20 -18.27
CA HIS A 368 -4.56 8.02 -17.28
C HIS A 368 -5.01 9.36 -16.69
N LEU A 369 -4.07 10.20 -16.26
CA LEU A 369 -4.36 11.54 -15.72
C LEU A 369 -5.02 12.45 -16.76
N TYR A 370 -4.53 12.45 -18.00
CA TYR A 370 -5.11 13.18 -19.12
C TYR A 370 -6.59 12.83 -19.29
N LYS A 371 -6.92 11.53 -19.24
CA LYS A 371 -8.29 11.05 -19.33
C LYS A 371 -9.15 11.52 -18.15
N LEU A 372 -8.65 11.41 -16.93
CA LEU A 372 -9.36 11.89 -15.73
C LEU A 372 -9.65 13.39 -15.80
N ILE A 373 -8.73 14.16 -16.38
CA ILE A 373 -8.86 15.61 -16.54
C ILE A 373 -9.92 15.98 -17.59
N LYS A 374 -9.97 15.24 -18.71
CA LYS A 374 -10.86 15.48 -19.85
C LYS A 374 -12.28 14.93 -19.68
N ASP A 375 -12.44 13.78 -19.04
CA ASP A 375 -13.75 13.15 -18.86
C ASP A 375 -14.43 13.69 -17.59
N GLU A 376 -15.29 14.71 -17.72
CA GLU A 376 -16.13 15.22 -16.61
C GLU A 376 -17.04 14.13 -16.02
N LYS A 377 -17.43 13.11 -16.81
CA LYS A 377 -18.24 11.96 -16.33
C LYS A 377 -17.49 10.98 -15.41
N LEU A 378 -16.15 11.01 -15.37
CA LEU A 378 -15.36 10.22 -14.41
C LEU A 378 -15.24 10.92 -13.04
N GLN A 379 -15.73 12.16 -12.93
CA GLN A 379 -15.65 12.97 -11.70
C GLN A 379 -16.82 12.70 -10.72
N SER A 380 -17.82 11.90 -11.11
CA SER A 380 -19.04 11.64 -10.32
C SER A 380 -19.21 10.15 -9.97
N THR A 381 -18.18 9.51 -9.42
CA THR A 381 -18.33 8.17 -8.83
C THR A 381 -17.71 8.15 -7.44
N ASN A 382 -18.53 7.88 -6.42
CA ASN A 382 -18.08 7.72 -5.04
C ASN A 382 -17.17 6.50 -4.93
N TYR A 383 -15.93 6.67 -4.44
CA TYR A 383 -15.21 5.59 -3.77
C TYR A 383 -14.29 6.09 -2.66
N GLU A 384 -14.37 5.37 -1.55
CA GLU A 384 -13.66 5.55 -0.28
C GLU A 384 -12.20 5.11 -0.34
N GLN A 385 -11.42 5.67 0.58
CA GLN A 385 -9.98 5.50 0.76
C GLN A 385 -9.57 4.03 0.91
N ILE A 386 -8.72 3.53 0.01
CA ILE A 386 -8.00 2.27 0.22
C ILE A 386 -6.61 2.58 0.77
N SER A 387 -6.36 2.12 1.99
CA SER A 387 -5.04 2.13 2.61
C SER A 387 -4.09 1.19 1.86
N PHE A 388 -2.86 1.65 1.72
CA PHE A 388 -1.92 1.18 0.71
C PHE A 388 -1.12 -0.07 1.09
N PHE A 389 -1.39 -0.66 2.26
CA PHE A 389 -0.57 -1.77 2.79
C PHE A 389 -1.13 -3.18 2.48
N GLU A 390 -2.41 -3.30 2.11
CA GLU A 390 -3.07 -4.62 2.00
C GLU A 390 -3.07 -5.23 0.58
N PHE A 391 -2.84 -4.43 -0.47
CA PHE A 391 -3.11 -4.87 -1.85
C PHE A 391 -1.96 -5.67 -2.52
N GLU A 392 -0.71 -5.48 -2.10
CA GLU A 392 0.45 -6.17 -2.70
C GLU A 392 0.63 -7.63 -2.20
N GLN A 393 -0.02 -8.01 -1.09
CA GLN A 393 0.04 -9.40 -0.60
C GLN A 393 -1.04 -10.32 -1.20
N PHE A 394 -2.04 -9.78 -1.90
CA PHE A 394 -3.20 -10.54 -2.40
C PHE A 394 -3.05 -11.00 -3.85
N LYS A 395 -2.35 -10.24 -4.70
CA LYS A 395 -2.25 -10.56 -6.14
C LYS A 395 -1.42 -11.81 -6.47
N ASN A 396 -0.44 -12.16 -5.63
CA ASN A 396 0.47 -13.28 -5.91
C ASN A 396 -0.11 -14.66 -5.53
N LEU A 397 -1.38 -14.77 -5.13
CA LEU A 397 -2.02 -16.04 -4.77
C LEU A 397 -3.11 -16.51 -5.74
N ILE A 398 -3.67 -15.65 -6.58
CA ILE A 398 -4.87 -15.99 -7.37
C ILE A 398 -4.54 -16.60 -8.76
N GLU A 399 -3.27 -16.59 -9.21
CA GLU A 399 -2.90 -17.14 -10.53
C GLU A 399 -2.26 -18.52 -10.52
N LEU A 400 -2.39 -19.28 -9.42
CA LEU A 400 -2.00 -20.68 -9.37
C LEU A 400 -3.03 -21.50 -8.59
N LYS A 401 -4.12 -21.87 -9.28
CA LYS A 401 -4.88 -23.14 -9.20
C LYS A 401 -6.32 -22.93 -9.64
N GLN A 402 -6.60 -23.12 -10.93
CA GLN A 402 -7.95 -23.50 -11.35
C GLN A 402 -8.09 -25.01 -11.17
N GLY A 403 -9.09 -25.44 -10.38
CA GLY A 403 -9.60 -26.81 -10.36
C GLY A 403 -9.24 -27.69 -9.16
N LYS A 404 -9.35 -27.20 -7.92
CA LYS A 404 -9.49 -28.07 -6.73
C LYS A 404 -10.53 -27.47 -5.76
N ASP A 405 -11.37 -28.35 -5.22
CA ASP A 405 -12.57 -28.13 -4.42
C ASP A 405 -12.66 -26.83 -3.59
N LYS A 406 -13.74 -26.05 -3.77
CA LYS A 406 -14.00 -24.75 -3.10
C LYS A 406 -13.94 -24.85 -1.56
N VAL A 407 -14.30 -26.02 -1.00
CA VAL A 407 -14.24 -26.32 0.44
C VAL A 407 -12.79 -26.37 0.96
N SER A 408 -11.83 -26.83 0.14
CA SER A 408 -10.41 -26.85 0.48
C SER A 408 -9.84 -25.42 0.57
N GLU A 409 -10.37 -24.46 -0.20
CA GLU A 409 -9.83 -23.10 -0.23
C GLU A 409 -10.23 -22.31 1.02
N GLN A 410 -11.51 -22.35 1.41
CA GLN A 410 -12.00 -21.68 2.61
C GLN A 410 -11.36 -22.23 3.90
N PHE A 411 -11.10 -23.54 3.96
CA PHE A 411 -10.38 -24.14 5.09
C PHE A 411 -8.95 -23.58 5.20
N HIS A 412 -8.21 -23.52 4.10
CA HIS A 412 -6.84 -23.00 4.10
C HIS A 412 -6.79 -21.51 4.46
N GLU A 413 -7.77 -20.72 4.01
CA GLU A 413 -7.90 -19.32 4.39
C GLU A 413 -8.19 -19.16 5.88
N MET A 414 -9.18 -19.89 6.41
CA MET A 414 -9.53 -19.90 7.82
C MET A 414 -8.34 -20.28 8.70
N LEU A 415 -7.67 -21.39 8.39
CA LEU A 415 -6.53 -21.87 9.17
C LEU A 415 -5.33 -20.91 9.07
N ALA A 416 -5.07 -20.33 7.89
CA ALA A 416 -4.02 -19.32 7.76
C ALA A 416 -4.35 -18.05 8.56
N TYR A 417 -5.61 -17.63 8.62
CA TYR A 417 -6.06 -16.51 9.42
C TYR A 417 -5.91 -16.78 10.92
N ALA A 418 -6.32 -17.96 11.38
CA ALA A 418 -6.13 -18.43 12.75
C ALA A 418 -4.65 -18.45 13.17
N LEU A 419 -3.80 -19.12 12.39
CA LEU A 419 -2.37 -19.23 12.68
C LEU A 419 -1.66 -17.87 12.70
N LYS A 420 -2.08 -16.94 11.84
CA LYS A 420 -1.54 -15.59 11.82
C LYS A 420 -1.91 -14.81 13.09
N ASN A 421 -3.19 -14.81 13.46
CA ASN A 421 -3.71 -13.88 14.47
C ASN A 421 -3.74 -14.46 15.89
N GLU A 422 -3.86 -15.77 16.06
CA GLU A 422 -3.98 -16.43 17.37
C GLU A 422 -2.71 -17.20 17.78
N VAL A 423 -1.82 -17.51 16.83
CA VAL A 423 -0.54 -18.21 17.07
C VAL A 423 0.67 -17.30 16.77
N ASP A 424 0.43 -16.11 16.23
CA ASP A 424 1.45 -15.09 15.89
C ASP A 424 2.46 -15.56 14.81
N PHE A 425 1.97 -16.34 13.83
CA PHE A 425 2.80 -16.72 12.69
C PHE A 425 2.82 -15.61 11.63
N THR A 426 3.99 -15.40 11.00
CA THR A 426 4.04 -14.51 9.83
C THR A 426 3.05 -14.97 8.75
N PRO A 427 2.44 -14.07 7.96
CA PRO A 427 1.45 -14.43 6.95
C PRO A 427 1.93 -15.47 5.93
N LYS A 428 3.23 -15.50 5.66
CA LYS A 428 3.84 -16.50 4.78
C LYS A 428 3.93 -17.87 5.44
N LYS A 429 4.34 -17.93 6.71
CA LYS A 429 4.42 -19.19 7.48
C LYS A 429 3.02 -19.77 7.72
N ALA A 430 2.07 -18.94 8.13
CA ALA A 430 0.68 -19.35 8.36
C ALA A 430 0.04 -20.00 7.12
N ARG A 431 0.12 -19.33 5.95
CA ARG A 431 -0.38 -19.89 4.67
C ARG A 431 0.35 -21.16 4.26
N SER A 432 1.68 -21.17 4.38
CA SER A 432 2.46 -22.36 4.04
C SER A 432 2.07 -23.54 4.92
N LEU A 433 1.90 -23.32 6.23
CA LEU A 433 1.52 -24.36 7.18
C LEU A 433 0.09 -24.85 6.92
N ALA A 434 -0.86 -23.93 6.73
CA ALA A 434 -2.26 -24.27 6.45
C ALA A 434 -2.41 -25.18 5.22
N SER A 435 -1.63 -24.93 4.16
CA SER A 435 -1.68 -25.71 2.92
C SER A 435 -1.23 -27.18 3.03
N TYR A 436 -0.64 -27.57 4.16
CA TYR A 436 -0.24 -28.97 4.40
C TYR A 436 -1.37 -29.85 4.90
N PHE A 437 -2.46 -29.25 5.38
CA PHE A 437 -3.56 -29.99 5.96
C PHE A 437 -4.71 -30.08 4.98
N ALA A 438 -5.37 -31.24 4.95
CA ALA A 438 -6.55 -31.45 4.12
C ALA A 438 -7.79 -30.77 4.74
N ASP A 439 -7.94 -30.89 6.06
CA ASP A 439 -9.07 -30.39 6.83
C ASP A 439 -8.69 -30.12 8.31
N ILE A 440 -9.67 -29.74 9.12
CA ILE A 440 -9.49 -29.42 10.54
C ILE A 440 -9.02 -30.64 11.34
N THR A 441 -9.54 -31.82 11.04
CA THR A 441 -9.18 -33.06 11.72
C THR A 441 -7.71 -33.38 11.48
N ASP A 442 -7.27 -33.34 10.21
CA ASP A 442 -5.87 -33.53 9.83
C ASP A 442 -4.95 -32.52 10.53
N PHE A 443 -5.36 -31.25 10.61
CA PHE A 443 -4.62 -30.24 11.37
C PHE A 443 -4.53 -30.56 12.88
N LEU A 444 -5.64 -30.94 13.52
CA LEU A 444 -5.69 -31.21 14.96
C LEU A 444 -4.97 -32.49 15.34
N GLU A 445 -5.01 -33.54 14.51
CA GLU A 445 -4.37 -34.84 14.78
C GLU A 445 -2.88 -34.87 14.42
N ALA A 446 -2.39 -33.94 13.60
CA ALA A 446 -1.00 -33.93 13.16
C ALA A 446 0.02 -33.88 14.33
N LYS A 447 0.85 -34.92 14.46
CA LYS A 447 1.89 -34.99 15.51
C LYS A 447 2.94 -33.90 15.33
N GLU A 448 3.43 -33.35 16.44
CA GLU A 448 4.46 -32.30 16.44
C GLU A 448 5.72 -32.69 15.66
N GLU A 449 6.11 -33.96 15.72
CA GLU A 449 7.26 -34.52 14.99
C GLU A 449 7.07 -34.50 13.47
N ASN A 450 5.82 -34.65 12.99
CA ASN A 450 5.49 -34.56 11.57
C ASN A 450 5.51 -33.11 11.10
N ILE A 451 5.06 -32.18 11.95
CA ILE A 451 5.06 -30.74 11.67
C ILE A 451 6.50 -30.18 11.66
N LYS A 452 7.38 -30.69 12.53
CA LYS A 452 8.83 -30.38 12.54
C LYS A 452 9.53 -30.74 11.23
N ASN A 453 9.03 -31.78 10.55
CA ASN A 453 9.69 -32.43 9.42
C ASN A 453 8.96 -32.22 8.08
N LEU A 454 8.16 -31.16 7.94
CA LEU A 454 7.45 -30.86 6.69
C LEU A 454 8.44 -30.61 5.53
N LYS A 455 8.52 -31.59 4.62
CA LYS A 455 9.37 -31.59 3.43
C LYS A 455 8.58 -31.20 2.18
N SER A 456 9.26 -30.60 1.21
CA SER A 456 8.72 -30.41 -0.15
C SER A 456 8.67 -31.74 -0.88
N ILE A 457 7.93 -31.75 -1.99
CA ILE A 457 7.97 -32.79 -3.03
C ILE A 457 9.42 -33.08 -3.52
N SER A 458 10.35 -32.12 -3.37
CA SER A 458 11.78 -32.28 -3.70
C SER A 458 12.69 -32.71 -2.52
N GLY A 459 12.11 -33.11 -1.39
CA GLY A 459 12.83 -33.66 -0.24
C GLY A 459 13.56 -32.63 0.65
N LYS A 460 13.48 -31.33 0.35
CA LYS A 460 14.03 -30.25 1.19
C LYS A 460 13.00 -29.76 2.23
N ASN A 461 13.43 -29.48 3.46
CA ASN A 461 12.59 -28.85 4.50
C ASN A 461 12.10 -27.48 3.99
N VAL A 462 10.79 -27.32 3.83
CA VAL A 462 10.17 -26.10 3.25
C VAL A 462 9.86 -25.08 4.34
N LEU A 463 9.53 -25.56 5.53
CA LEU A 463 9.14 -24.75 6.67
C LEU A 463 9.96 -25.18 7.88
N LYS A 464 10.83 -24.31 8.38
CA LYS A 464 11.50 -24.51 9.67
C LYS A 464 10.74 -23.71 10.72
N LEU A 465 10.08 -24.41 11.63
CA LEU A 465 9.50 -23.82 12.83
C LEU A 465 10.52 -23.87 13.97
N THR A 466 10.58 -22.83 14.79
CA THR A 466 11.35 -22.86 16.04
C THR A 466 10.66 -23.73 17.08
N ASP A 467 11.36 -24.18 18.10
CA ASP A 467 10.73 -24.94 19.19
C ASP A 467 9.65 -24.10 19.91
N GLU A 468 9.84 -22.78 20.02
CA GLU A 468 8.82 -21.86 20.54
C GLU A 468 7.55 -21.82 19.66
N GLU A 469 7.72 -21.73 18.34
CA GLU A 469 6.60 -21.74 17.37
C GLU A 469 5.81 -23.06 17.45
N ILE A 470 6.48 -24.17 17.75
CA ILE A 470 5.85 -25.49 17.86
C ILE A 470 5.11 -25.62 19.18
N ILE A 471 5.65 -25.08 20.26
CA ILE A 471 4.95 -25.01 21.55
C ILE A 471 3.67 -24.17 21.39
N LYS A 472 3.76 -22.98 20.77
CA LYS A 472 2.58 -22.13 20.50
C LYS A 472 1.53 -22.87 19.66
N LEU A 473 1.96 -23.56 18.61
CA LEU A 473 1.07 -24.34 17.76
C LEU A 473 0.42 -25.52 18.50
N SER A 474 1.18 -26.23 19.35
CA SER A 474 0.67 -27.34 20.17
C SER A 474 -0.35 -26.86 21.19
N LEU A 475 -0.08 -25.73 21.86
CA LEU A 475 -1.02 -25.09 22.78
C LEU A 475 -2.30 -24.67 22.06
N TYR A 476 -2.18 -24.07 20.87
CA TYR A 476 -3.32 -23.68 20.06
C TYR A 476 -4.18 -24.88 19.64
N LYS A 477 -3.56 -25.97 19.20
CA LYS A 477 -4.29 -27.21 18.86
C LYS A 477 -5.05 -27.81 20.05
N LYS A 478 -4.52 -27.63 21.27
CA LYS A 478 -5.11 -28.16 22.52
C LYS A 478 -6.07 -27.19 23.20
N SER A 479 -6.22 -25.95 22.71
CA SER A 479 -7.03 -24.92 23.37
C SER A 479 -8.54 -25.14 23.22
N GLY A 480 -8.96 -25.99 22.27
CA GLY A 480 -10.37 -26.13 21.89
C GLY A 480 -10.91 -24.95 21.07
N PHE A 481 -10.03 -24.10 20.53
CA PHE A 481 -10.42 -22.95 19.69
C PHE A 481 -10.89 -23.36 18.30
N LEU A 482 -10.42 -24.50 17.81
CA LEU A 482 -10.93 -25.17 16.61
C LEU A 482 -11.58 -26.50 17.00
N SER A 483 -12.67 -26.84 16.33
CA SER A 483 -13.39 -28.10 16.52
C SER A 483 -13.67 -28.78 15.19
N ALA A 484 -13.35 -30.06 15.10
CA ALA A 484 -13.70 -30.91 13.97
C ALA A 484 -15.21 -31.22 13.89
N GLU A 485 -15.97 -30.99 14.97
CA GLU A 485 -17.43 -31.15 14.99
C GLU A 485 -18.15 -29.95 14.36
N LEU A 486 -17.45 -28.82 14.21
CA LEU A 486 -17.96 -27.60 13.58
C LEU A 486 -17.56 -27.55 12.11
N THR A 487 -18.39 -26.90 11.30
CA THR A 487 -18.07 -26.59 9.90
C THR A 487 -16.88 -25.62 9.80
N VAL A 488 -16.28 -25.53 8.60
CA VAL A 488 -15.19 -24.57 8.34
C VAL A 488 -15.66 -23.13 8.58
N ALA A 489 -16.87 -22.79 8.13
CA ALA A 489 -17.47 -21.47 8.33
C ALA A 489 -17.69 -21.16 9.82
N GLU A 490 -18.22 -22.11 10.61
CA GLU A 490 -18.42 -21.92 12.06
C GLU A 490 -17.09 -21.73 12.80
N ASN A 491 -16.06 -22.51 12.45
CA ASN A 491 -14.72 -22.30 12.98
C ASN A 491 -14.17 -20.92 12.57
N TYR A 492 -14.39 -20.49 11.34
CA TYR A 492 -13.90 -19.21 10.86
C TYR A 492 -14.56 -18.04 11.60
N LEU A 493 -15.89 -18.08 11.76
CA LEU A 493 -16.65 -17.11 12.55
C LEU A 493 -16.12 -17.04 13.99
N ALA A 494 -15.84 -18.19 14.60
CA ALA A 494 -15.29 -18.24 15.94
C ALA A 494 -13.91 -17.58 16.04
N VAL A 495 -13.01 -17.85 15.09
CA VAL A 495 -11.68 -17.21 15.01
C VAL A 495 -11.82 -15.70 14.80
N ILE A 496 -12.66 -15.24 13.87
CA ILE A 496 -12.88 -13.79 13.63
C ILE A 496 -13.37 -13.10 14.90
N SER A 497 -14.33 -13.72 15.59
CA SER A 497 -14.87 -13.21 16.86
C SER A 497 -13.81 -13.13 17.94
N ARG A 498 -13.01 -14.18 18.15
CA ARG A 498 -11.95 -14.17 19.17
C ARG A 498 -10.89 -13.12 18.87
N VAL A 499 -10.45 -13.02 17.61
CA VAL A 499 -9.47 -12.01 17.19
C VAL A 499 -9.99 -10.60 17.44
N PHE A 500 -11.27 -10.33 17.16
CA PHE A 500 -11.90 -9.05 17.47
C PHE A 500 -11.93 -8.78 18.98
N THR A 501 -12.41 -9.74 19.78
CA THR A 501 -12.48 -9.61 21.24
C THR A 501 -11.09 -9.41 21.86
N GLN A 502 -10.10 -10.19 21.43
CA GLN A 502 -8.73 -10.10 21.92
C GLN A 502 -8.12 -8.72 21.62
N LYS A 503 -8.35 -8.16 20.43
CA LYS A 503 -7.90 -6.81 20.09
C LYS A 503 -8.50 -5.75 21.00
N GLN A 504 -9.79 -5.85 21.34
CA GLN A 504 -10.40 -4.90 22.29
C GLN A 504 -9.81 -5.08 23.69
N LEU A 505 -9.63 -6.32 24.12
CA LEU A 505 -9.05 -6.64 25.43
C LEU A 505 -7.61 -6.11 25.55
N ASP A 506 -6.77 -6.36 24.55
CA ASP A 506 -5.39 -5.87 24.50
C ASP A 506 -5.34 -4.34 24.51
N MET A 507 -6.23 -3.69 23.74
CA MET A 507 -6.34 -2.23 23.73
C MET A 507 -6.70 -1.71 25.12
N VAL A 508 -7.75 -2.22 25.76
CA VAL A 508 -8.16 -1.80 27.12
C VAL A 508 -7.02 -2.02 28.11
N ARG A 509 -6.39 -3.19 28.10
CA ARG A 509 -5.29 -3.53 29.02
C ARG A 509 -4.03 -2.69 28.79
N SER A 510 -3.83 -2.17 27.57
CA SER A 510 -2.69 -1.31 27.25
C SER A 510 -2.86 0.15 27.69
N LEU A 511 -4.09 0.59 28.01
CA LEU A 511 -4.32 1.97 28.43
C LEU A 511 -3.59 2.26 29.74
N SER A 512 -2.94 3.41 29.79
CA SER A 512 -2.32 3.98 30.98
C SER A 512 -2.59 5.47 31.01
N LEU A 513 -2.32 6.13 32.14
CA LEU A 513 -2.53 7.57 32.26
C LEU A 513 -1.80 8.36 31.15
N LYS A 514 -0.56 7.96 30.86
CA LYS A 514 0.25 8.52 29.78
C LYS A 514 -0.38 8.33 28.39
N HIS A 515 -1.00 7.17 28.13
CA HIS A 515 -1.66 6.91 26.85
C HIS A 515 -2.96 7.70 26.70
N LEU A 516 -3.72 7.86 27.80
CA LEU A 516 -4.97 8.61 27.80
C LEU A 516 -4.75 10.10 27.59
N ASN A 517 -3.67 10.64 28.18
CA ASN A 517 -3.32 12.07 28.14
C ASN A 517 -4.56 12.99 28.30
N PRO A 518 -5.28 12.93 29.44
CA PRO A 518 -6.51 13.69 29.63
C PRO A 518 -6.38 15.19 29.30
N ASN A 519 -7.27 15.70 28.44
CA ASN A 519 -7.19 17.10 28.02
C ASN A 519 -7.59 18.05 29.16
N PRO A 520 -6.70 18.96 29.63
CA PRO A 520 -6.99 19.83 30.78
C PRO A 520 -8.14 20.83 30.52
N PHE A 521 -8.35 21.25 29.28
CA PHE A 521 -9.50 22.08 28.92
C PHE A 521 -10.82 21.29 29.03
N LEU A 522 -10.82 20.01 28.64
CA LEU A 522 -12.00 19.15 28.75
C LEU A 522 -12.33 18.85 30.21
N ILE A 523 -11.32 18.58 31.03
CA ILE A 523 -11.46 18.39 32.48
C ILE A 523 -12.18 19.58 33.11
N ARG A 524 -11.72 20.80 32.83
CA ARG A 524 -12.35 22.03 33.36
C ARG A 524 -13.71 22.31 32.75
N ALA A 525 -13.88 22.12 31.44
CA ALA A 525 -15.14 22.39 30.76
C ALA A 525 -16.28 21.44 31.19
N LEU A 526 -15.94 20.21 31.59
CA LEU A 526 -16.90 19.20 32.03
C LEU A 526 -16.99 19.06 33.56
N ASN A 527 -16.26 19.90 34.31
CA ASN A 527 -16.21 19.89 35.77
C ASN A 527 -15.87 18.50 36.36
N LEU A 528 -14.80 17.90 35.85
CA LEU A 528 -14.28 16.62 36.37
C LEU A 528 -13.33 16.93 37.54
N ASP A 529 -13.78 16.65 38.76
CA ASP A 529 -13.18 17.14 40.00
C ASP A 529 -12.38 16.06 40.74
N THR A 530 -12.50 14.80 40.32
CA THR A 530 -11.76 13.66 40.89
C THR A 530 -10.95 12.91 39.84
N PRO A 531 -9.82 12.26 40.22
CA PRO A 531 -9.07 11.39 39.32
C PRO A 531 -9.94 10.31 38.66
N ASP A 532 -10.88 9.72 39.40
CA ASP A 532 -11.78 8.67 38.89
C ASP A 532 -12.68 9.19 37.76
N GLU A 533 -13.28 10.38 37.91
CA GLU A 533 -14.09 11.01 36.85
C GLU A 533 -13.27 11.30 35.58
N VAL A 534 -12.06 11.85 35.76
CA VAL A 534 -11.14 12.15 34.66
C VAL A 534 -10.75 10.89 33.93
N VAL A 535 -10.32 9.86 34.66
CA VAL A 535 -9.84 8.60 34.07
C VAL A 535 -10.97 7.82 33.43
N ARG A 536 -12.11 7.62 34.11
CA ARG A 536 -13.24 6.86 33.55
C ARG A 536 -13.70 7.47 32.24
N LEU A 537 -13.93 8.77 32.17
CA LEU A 537 -14.36 9.41 30.93
C LEU A 537 -13.38 9.12 29.78
N ASN A 538 -12.08 9.27 30.01
CA ASN A 538 -11.07 9.07 28.98
C ASN A 538 -10.92 7.60 28.59
N VAL A 539 -11.00 6.66 29.54
CA VAL A 539 -10.98 5.21 29.26
C VAL A 539 -12.21 4.82 28.44
N TYR A 540 -13.42 5.25 28.82
CA TYR A 540 -14.65 4.98 28.07
C TYR A 540 -14.60 5.58 26.66
N MET A 541 -14.07 6.80 26.50
CA MET A 541 -13.87 7.42 25.19
C MET A 541 -12.89 6.64 24.31
N ALA A 542 -11.75 6.21 24.87
CA ALA A 542 -10.75 5.43 24.15
C ALA A 542 -11.32 4.06 23.72
N ALA A 543 -11.98 3.36 24.64
CA ALA A 543 -12.60 2.06 24.37
C ALA A 543 -13.69 2.17 23.30
N THR A 544 -14.61 3.13 23.44
CA THR A 544 -15.68 3.36 22.47
C THR A 544 -15.13 3.67 21.09
N ARG A 545 -14.13 4.56 21.01
CA ARG A 545 -13.51 4.93 19.73
C ARG A 545 -12.86 3.71 19.06
N SER A 546 -12.13 2.88 19.82
CA SER A 546 -11.50 1.66 19.30
C SER A 546 -12.54 0.66 18.77
N ILE A 547 -13.59 0.41 19.56
CA ILE A 547 -14.66 -0.53 19.20
C ILE A 547 -15.35 -0.06 17.92
N VAL A 548 -15.76 1.23 17.85
CA VAL A 548 -16.41 1.78 16.66
C VAL A 548 -15.52 1.71 15.43
N THR A 549 -14.22 2.01 15.57
CA THR A 549 -13.27 1.98 14.45
C THR A 549 -13.04 0.56 13.93
N SER A 550 -13.06 -0.44 14.79
CA SER A 550 -12.81 -1.85 14.43
C SER A 550 -14.06 -2.64 14.05
N MET A 551 -15.25 -2.15 14.42
CA MET A 551 -16.54 -2.83 14.17
C MET A 551 -16.83 -3.01 12.68
N GLY A 552 -16.45 -2.06 11.82
CA GLY A 552 -16.72 -2.13 10.37
C GLY A 552 -16.09 -3.36 9.73
N PHE A 553 -14.79 -3.57 9.94
CA PHE A 553 -14.05 -4.73 9.42
C PHE A 553 -14.55 -6.03 10.02
N PHE A 554 -14.86 -6.03 11.32
CA PHE A 554 -15.41 -7.21 11.99
C PHE A 554 -16.72 -7.66 11.35
N ILE A 555 -17.65 -6.73 11.11
CA ILE A 555 -18.93 -7.03 10.46
C ILE A 555 -18.73 -7.49 9.01
N GLU A 556 -17.83 -6.85 8.25
CA GLU A 556 -17.51 -7.27 6.89
C GLU A 556 -17.01 -8.71 6.83
N ASP A 557 -16.07 -9.08 7.73
CA ASP A 557 -15.54 -10.43 7.81
C ASP A 557 -16.63 -11.45 8.19
N LEU A 558 -17.53 -11.11 9.13
CA LEU A 558 -18.68 -11.97 9.48
C LEU A 558 -19.65 -12.16 8.29
N LEU A 559 -19.87 -11.12 7.49
CA LEU A 559 -20.78 -11.20 6.34
C LEU A 559 -20.22 -12.12 5.25
N VAL A 560 -18.94 -11.98 4.91
CA VAL A 560 -18.30 -12.81 3.87
C VAL A 560 -18.13 -14.26 4.32
N THR A 561 -17.97 -14.51 5.61
CA THR A 561 -17.83 -15.87 6.16
C THR A 561 -19.16 -16.52 6.53
N SER A 562 -20.28 -15.83 6.32
CA SER A 562 -21.60 -16.35 6.67
C SER A 562 -22.09 -17.52 5.80
N SER A 563 -21.58 -17.62 4.57
CA SER A 563 -21.90 -18.70 3.63
C SER A 563 -20.88 -18.73 2.50
N ASP A 564 -20.64 -19.92 1.95
CA ASP A 564 -19.77 -20.15 0.78
C ASP A 564 -20.34 -19.59 -0.53
N THR A 565 -21.61 -19.18 -0.49
CA THR A 565 -22.34 -18.52 -1.58
C THR A 565 -22.16 -17.00 -1.58
N VAL A 566 -21.57 -16.44 -0.53
CA VAL A 566 -21.39 -15.00 -0.35
C VAL A 566 -19.94 -14.63 -0.60
N GLU A 567 -19.73 -13.67 -1.49
CA GLU A 567 -18.41 -13.18 -1.85
C GLU A 567 -18.42 -11.65 -1.81
N LYS A 568 -17.24 -11.05 -1.60
CA LYS A 568 -17.09 -9.60 -1.82
C LYS A 568 -17.40 -9.32 -3.28
N ALA A 569 -18.31 -8.39 -3.53
CA ALA A 569 -18.63 -8.03 -4.89
C ALA A 569 -17.38 -7.46 -5.59
N PRO A 570 -17.24 -7.63 -6.91
CA PRO A 570 -16.13 -7.05 -7.65
C PRO A 570 -16.05 -5.55 -7.38
N LYS A 571 -14.86 -5.03 -7.02
CA LYS A 571 -14.64 -3.62 -6.64
C LYS A 571 -15.17 -2.58 -7.66
N LYS A 572 -15.41 -2.97 -8.91
CA LYS A 572 -15.95 -2.09 -9.96
C LYS A 572 -17.48 -2.05 -10.02
N SER A 573 -18.15 -2.95 -9.31
CA SER A 573 -19.61 -3.07 -9.33
C SER A 573 -20.29 -2.00 -8.48
N GLY A 574 -19.57 -1.41 -7.53
CA GLY A 574 -20.12 -0.46 -6.55
C GLY A 574 -20.78 -1.13 -5.35
N TRP A 575 -21.20 -2.39 -5.47
CA TRP A 575 -21.83 -3.17 -4.40
C TRP A 575 -20.80 -3.70 -3.39
N ASP A 576 -21.24 -4.00 -2.17
CA ASP A 576 -20.37 -4.56 -1.14
C ASP A 576 -20.24 -6.09 -1.26
N LEU A 577 -21.37 -6.79 -1.43
CA LEU A 577 -21.43 -8.25 -1.50
C LEU A 577 -22.20 -8.72 -2.73
N VAL A 578 -21.85 -9.91 -3.20
CA VAL A 578 -22.63 -10.67 -4.15
C VAL A 578 -22.88 -12.06 -3.58
N LYS A 579 -24.15 -12.47 -3.55
CA LYS A 579 -24.57 -13.81 -3.18
C LYS A 579 -25.00 -14.55 -4.45
N THR A 580 -24.49 -15.77 -4.63
CA THR A 580 -24.89 -16.66 -5.74
C THR A 580 -25.63 -17.87 -5.18
N SER A 581 -26.95 -17.94 -5.37
CA SER A 581 -27.74 -19.08 -4.90
C SER A 581 -27.40 -20.37 -5.65
N GLY A 582 -27.85 -21.52 -5.11
CA GLY A 582 -27.55 -22.85 -5.69
C GLY A 582 -28.02 -23.07 -7.13
N ASP A 583 -28.98 -22.27 -7.61
CA ASP A 583 -29.47 -22.25 -8.99
C ASP A 583 -28.69 -21.28 -9.92
N GLY A 584 -27.68 -20.58 -9.38
CA GLY A 584 -26.81 -19.66 -10.12
C GLY A 584 -27.32 -18.22 -10.19
N GLU A 585 -28.44 -17.89 -9.55
CA GLU A 585 -28.97 -16.53 -9.51
C GLU A 585 -28.10 -15.60 -8.63
N LYS A 586 -27.86 -14.37 -9.10
CA LYS A 586 -27.04 -13.38 -8.39
C LYS A 586 -27.89 -12.35 -7.67
N SER A 587 -27.58 -12.19 -6.39
CA SER A 587 -28.12 -11.15 -5.52
C SER A 587 -27.01 -10.20 -5.10
N TRP A 588 -27.12 -8.93 -5.47
CA TRP A 588 -26.16 -7.89 -5.14
C TRP A 588 -26.60 -7.17 -3.86
N LEU A 589 -25.69 -6.94 -2.92
CA LEU A 589 -26.04 -6.32 -1.64
C LEU A 589 -25.16 -5.12 -1.34
N GLN A 590 -25.82 -4.00 -1.03
CA GLN A 590 -25.18 -2.88 -0.38
C GLN A 590 -25.43 -2.98 1.11
N ILE A 591 -24.36 -2.98 1.90
CA ILE A 591 -24.43 -3.15 3.34
C ILE A 591 -24.34 -1.78 4.02
N LYS A 592 -25.14 -1.62 5.07
CA LYS A 592 -25.09 -0.53 6.02
C LYS A 592 -25.13 -1.09 7.43
N SER A 593 -24.43 -0.45 8.36
CA SER A 593 -24.45 -0.89 9.76
C SER A 593 -25.87 -0.79 10.32
N GLY A 594 -26.57 0.34 10.13
CA GLY A 594 -27.92 0.51 10.66
C GLY A 594 -28.81 1.46 9.87
N PRO A 595 -30.08 1.60 10.30
CA PRO A 595 -31.15 2.27 9.54
C PRO A 595 -31.10 3.82 9.61
N ASN A 596 -29.96 4.40 10.01
CA ASN A 596 -29.68 5.85 10.03
C ASN A 596 -28.37 6.20 9.30
N ASN A 597 -27.76 5.23 8.60
CA ASN A 597 -26.43 5.38 8.02
C ASN A 597 -26.40 5.95 6.60
N MET A 598 -27.54 6.40 6.07
CA MET A 598 -27.59 7.01 4.74
C MET A 598 -28.29 8.36 4.75
N ASP A 599 -27.66 9.33 4.11
CA ASP A 599 -28.29 10.60 3.74
C ASP A 599 -29.24 10.43 2.53
N LYS A 600 -29.93 11.51 2.16
CA LYS A 600 -30.91 11.49 1.07
C LYS A 600 -30.29 11.15 -0.28
N ASP A 601 -29.10 11.68 -0.58
CA ASP A 601 -28.46 11.49 -1.87
C ASP A 601 -28.00 10.04 -2.03
N GLN A 602 -27.51 9.44 -0.95
CA GLN A 602 -27.19 8.01 -0.89
C GLN A 602 -28.42 7.13 -1.09
N VAL A 603 -29.57 7.48 -0.48
CA VAL A 603 -30.82 6.73 -0.69
C VAL A 603 -31.27 6.78 -2.14
N VAL A 604 -31.22 7.95 -2.79
CA VAL A 604 -31.56 8.11 -4.21
C VAL A 604 -30.62 7.27 -5.09
N TYR A 605 -29.30 7.41 -4.87
CA TYR A 605 -28.29 6.66 -5.61
C TYR A 605 -28.50 5.14 -5.54
N TRP A 606 -28.76 4.61 -4.34
CA TRP A 606 -28.95 3.17 -4.17
C TRP A 606 -30.28 2.67 -4.71
N ALA A 607 -31.32 3.49 -4.67
CA ALA A 607 -32.59 3.16 -5.31
C ALA A 607 -32.41 3.02 -6.83
N GLU A 608 -31.67 3.92 -7.47
CA GLU A 608 -31.35 3.83 -8.90
C GLU A 608 -30.52 2.58 -9.22
N LYS A 609 -29.48 2.28 -8.41
CA LYS A 609 -28.64 1.10 -8.61
C LYS A 609 -29.38 -0.22 -8.47
N ILE A 610 -30.31 -0.33 -7.51
CA ILE A 610 -31.17 -1.50 -7.39
C ILE A 610 -31.99 -1.67 -8.68
N GLN A 611 -32.59 -0.60 -9.17
CA GLN A 611 -33.42 -0.66 -10.39
C GLN A 611 -32.60 -1.03 -11.63
N ASP A 612 -31.35 -0.57 -11.74
CA ASP A 612 -30.44 -0.99 -12.82
C ASP A 612 -30.21 -2.50 -12.79
N LYS A 613 -29.95 -3.08 -11.62
CA LYS A 613 -29.74 -4.52 -11.48
C LYS A 613 -30.98 -5.36 -11.75
N VAL A 614 -32.14 -4.89 -11.28
CA VAL A 614 -33.42 -5.52 -11.58
C VAL A 614 -33.70 -5.54 -13.09
N LYS A 615 -33.33 -4.48 -13.83
CA LYS A 615 -33.45 -4.44 -15.30
C LYS A 615 -32.48 -5.40 -16.01
N GLU A 616 -31.32 -5.66 -15.41
CA GLU A 616 -30.34 -6.64 -15.92
C GLU A 616 -30.79 -8.10 -15.66
N GLY A 617 -31.87 -8.31 -14.90
CA GLY A 617 -32.38 -9.63 -14.52
C GLY A 617 -31.76 -10.19 -13.23
N ASP A 618 -30.95 -9.38 -12.53
CA ASP A 618 -30.35 -9.73 -11.24
C ASP A 618 -31.21 -9.22 -10.07
N LYS A 619 -31.02 -9.79 -8.86
CA LYS A 619 -31.60 -9.27 -7.62
C LYS A 619 -30.65 -8.29 -6.94
N ALA A 620 -31.18 -7.30 -6.24
CA ALA A 620 -30.37 -6.28 -5.60
C ALA A 620 -31.01 -5.74 -4.32
N TYR A 621 -30.25 -5.64 -3.23
CA TYR A 621 -30.80 -5.31 -1.91
C TYR A 621 -29.95 -4.27 -1.18
N ILE A 622 -30.60 -3.46 -0.34
CA ILE A 622 -29.92 -2.75 0.75
C ILE A 622 -30.07 -3.60 2.02
N GLY A 623 -28.94 -4.08 2.53
CA GLY A 623 -28.84 -4.83 3.77
C GLY A 623 -28.43 -3.95 4.95
N PHE A 624 -29.16 -4.05 6.06
CA PHE A 624 -28.82 -3.42 7.33
C PHE A 624 -28.46 -4.50 8.35
N THR A 625 -27.26 -4.42 8.94
CA THR A 625 -26.77 -5.50 9.82
C THR A 625 -27.50 -5.57 11.16
N TYR A 626 -28.10 -4.46 11.59
CA TYR A 626 -29.06 -4.40 12.71
C TYR A 626 -30.17 -3.37 12.43
N GLY A 627 -31.27 -3.45 13.19
CA GLY A 627 -32.35 -2.47 13.14
C GLY A 627 -33.73 -3.10 13.23
N LYS A 628 -34.76 -2.26 13.10
CA LYS A 628 -36.16 -2.68 12.95
C LYS A 628 -36.72 -2.03 11.69
N ARG A 629 -37.66 -2.71 11.03
CA ARG A 629 -38.42 -2.16 9.91
C ARG A 629 -39.42 -1.14 10.45
N THR A 630 -38.98 0.12 10.56
CA THR A 630 -39.79 1.24 11.06
C THR A 630 -39.57 2.47 10.20
N THR A 631 -40.64 3.17 9.84
CA THR A 631 -40.57 4.42 9.06
C THR A 631 -40.19 5.64 9.91
N ARG A 632 -39.91 5.44 11.21
CA ARG A 632 -39.52 6.52 12.13
C ARG A 632 -38.06 6.96 11.95
N THR A 633 -37.22 6.17 11.28
CA THR A 633 -35.86 6.58 10.95
C THR A 633 -35.83 7.34 9.63
N VAL A 634 -34.92 8.30 9.52
CA VAL A 634 -34.80 9.15 8.31
C VAL A 634 -34.53 8.29 7.08
N THR A 635 -33.58 7.36 7.16
CA THR A 635 -33.20 6.51 6.01
C THR A 635 -34.34 5.59 5.57
N ILE A 636 -35.03 4.89 6.49
CA ILE A 636 -36.13 3.99 6.09
C ILE A 636 -37.34 4.79 5.58
N GLY A 637 -37.64 5.95 6.20
CA GLY A 637 -38.67 6.86 5.72
C GLY A 637 -38.41 7.31 4.28
N LEU A 638 -37.18 7.65 3.95
CA LEU A 638 -36.75 8.03 2.60
C LEU A 638 -36.80 6.84 1.63
N LEU A 639 -36.33 5.66 2.04
CA LEU A 639 -36.40 4.45 1.20
C LEU A 639 -37.84 4.12 0.82
N LYS A 640 -38.78 4.22 1.77
CA LYS A 640 -40.20 4.01 1.49
C LYS A 640 -40.77 4.99 0.45
N GLN A 641 -40.25 6.22 0.41
CA GLN A 641 -40.71 7.24 -0.54
C GLN A 641 -40.07 7.09 -1.92
N ILE A 642 -38.82 6.61 -1.99
CA ILE A 642 -37.96 6.71 -3.19
C ILE A 642 -37.80 5.37 -3.91
N LEU A 643 -37.76 4.25 -3.17
CA LEU A 643 -37.49 2.92 -3.71
C LEU A 643 -38.80 2.16 -3.98
N PRO A 644 -39.11 1.81 -5.25
CA PRO A 644 -40.22 0.91 -5.55
C PRO A 644 -40.05 -0.43 -4.84
N ASP A 645 -41.15 -0.98 -4.31
CA ASP A 645 -41.18 -2.23 -3.56
C ASP A 645 -40.11 -2.30 -2.45
N TRP A 646 -39.87 -1.18 -1.76
CA TRP A 646 -38.80 -1.05 -0.78
C TRP A 646 -38.78 -2.16 0.28
N GLU A 647 -39.94 -2.72 0.65
CA GLU A 647 -40.03 -3.83 1.60
C GLU A 647 -39.35 -5.09 1.08
N MET A 648 -39.48 -5.36 -0.22
CA MET A 648 -38.85 -6.49 -0.90
C MET A 648 -37.38 -6.23 -1.24
N GLN A 649 -36.98 -4.96 -1.37
CA GLN A 649 -35.63 -4.55 -1.78
C GLN A 649 -34.72 -4.18 -0.60
N THR A 650 -35.16 -4.40 0.64
CA THR A 650 -34.40 -4.12 1.86
C THR A 650 -34.41 -5.34 2.77
N LEU A 651 -33.26 -5.61 3.40
CA LEU A 651 -33.08 -6.70 4.36
C LEU A 651 -32.59 -6.11 5.68
N ILE A 652 -33.35 -6.25 6.76
CA ILE A 652 -33.02 -5.59 8.05
C ILE A 652 -32.77 -6.62 9.15
N GLY A 653 -31.58 -6.55 9.76
CA GLY A 653 -31.22 -7.37 10.91
C GLY A 653 -31.29 -8.85 10.58
N LYS A 654 -32.18 -9.57 11.28
CA LYS A 654 -32.38 -11.03 11.09
C LYS A 654 -32.63 -11.41 9.64
N GLU A 655 -33.37 -10.59 8.88
CA GLU A 655 -33.67 -10.85 7.47
C GLU A 655 -32.39 -10.93 6.62
N LEU A 656 -31.43 -10.02 6.83
CA LEU A 656 -30.16 -10.02 6.11
C LEU A 656 -29.33 -11.27 6.44
N TRP A 657 -29.16 -11.54 7.73
CA TRP A 657 -28.32 -12.66 8.18
C TRP A 657 -28.86 -14.00 7.71
N ASN A 658 -30.19 -14.20 7.79
CA ASN A 658 -30.83 -15.41 7.29
C ASN A 658 -30.80 -15.51 5.75
N PHE A 659 -30.90 -14.38 5.06
CA PHE A 659 -30.80 -14.34 3.60
C PHE A 659 -29.40 -14.76 3.12
N LEU A 660 -28.35 -14.30 3.82
CA LEU A 660 -26.97 -14.62 3.46
C LEU A 660 -26.62 -16.09 3.72
N SER A 661 -27.06 -16.64 4.84
CA SER A 661 -26.77 -18.03 5.24
C SER A 661 -27.65 -19.08 4.57
N GLU A 662 -28.80 -18.67 4.02
CA GLU A 662 -29.89 -19.58 3.61
C GLU A 662 -30.46 -20.43 4.78
N ASP A 663 -30.18 -20.01 6.01
CA ASP A 663 -30.63 -20.68 7.24
C ASP A 663 -31.49 -19.71 8.09
N PRO A 664 -32.78 -20.03 8.32
CA PRO A 664 -33.70 -19.15 9.04
C PRO A 664 -33.36 -18.96 10.53
N ASP A 665 -32.48 -19.80 11.09
CA ASP A 665 -32.01 -19.73 12.47
C ASP A 665 -30.54 -19.27 12.58
N TYR A 666 -29.93 -18.90 11.47
CA TYR A 666 -28.52 -18.52 11.43
C TYR A 666 -28.19 -17.34 12.34
N SER A 667 -29.06 -16.32 12.42
CA SER A 667 -28.81 -15.19 13.32
C SER A 667 -28.61 -15.66 14.77
N SER A 668 -29.40 -16.64 15.23
CA SER A 668 -29.31 -17.17 16.59
C SER A 668 -28.01 -17.97 16.78
N LYS A 669 -27.64 -18.79 15.80
CA LYS A 669 -26.37 -19.53 15.80
C LYS A 669 -25.17 -18.59 15.80
N LEU A 670 -25.20 -17.56 14.96
CA LEU A 670 -24.16 -16.52 14.89
C LEU A 670 -23.97 -15.86 16.26
N PHE A 671 -25.04 -15.37 16.90
CA PHE A 671 -24.93 -14.76 18.23
C PHE A 671 -24.35 -15.72 19.28
N GLU A 672 -24.72 -17.00 19.22
CA GLU A 672 -24.16 -18.00 20.14
C GLU A 672 -22.67 -18.26 19.89
N VAL A 673 -22.24 -18.35 18.63
CA VAL A 673 -20.82 -18.45 18.25
C VAL A 673 -20.05 -17.23 18.73
N LEU A 674 -20.57 -16.01 18.51
CA LEU A 674 -19.95 -14.77 18.97
C LEU A 674 -19.81 -14.74 20.50
N ARG A 675 -20.86 -15.13 21.22
CA ARG A 675 -20.87 -15.20 22.69
C ARG A 675 -19.85 -16.20 23.21
N LYS A 676 -19.86 -17.44 22.70
CA LYS A 676 -18.90 -18.49 23.11
C LYS A 676 -17.46 -18.08 22.83
N SER A 677 -17.21 -17.49 21.67
CA SER A 677 -15.89 -17.02 21.27
C SER A 677 -15.40 -15.89 22.17
N ALA A 678 -16.25 -14.92 22.49
CA ALA A 678 -15.91 -13.85 23.44
C ALA A 678 -15.60 -14.43 24.83
N HIS A 679 -16.37 -15.42 25.31
CA HIS A 679 -16.13 -16.09 26.59
C HIS A 679 -14.78 -16.82 26.64
N GLN A 680 -14.33 -17.42 25.52
CA GLN A 680 -13.02 -18.07 25.43
C GLN A 680 -11.86 -17.10 25.64
N VAL A 681 -12.02 -15.84 25.23
CA VAL A 681 -11.01 -14.78 25.35
C VAL A 681 -11.10 -14.04 26.69
N LEU A 682 -12.31 -13.71 27.13
CA LEU A 682 -12.55 -12.92 28.34
C LEU A 682 -12.60 -13.76 29.61
N HIS A 683 -12.46 -15.09 29.52
CA HIS A 683 -12.49 -16.01 30.67
C HIS A 683 -13.72 -15.84 31.58
N GLN A 684 -14.91 -15.70 30.98
CA GLN A 684 -16.21 -15.43 31.63
C GLN A 684 -16.43 -14.00 32.15
N ASN A 685 -15.43 -13.12 32.09
CA ASN A 685 -15.66 -11.68 32.30
C ASN A 685 -16.35 -11.07 31.07
N SER A 686 -16.94 -9.90 31.27
CA SER A 686 -17.38 -9.00 30.22
C SER A 686 -16.29 -7.97 29.89
N LEU A 687 -16.32 -7.44 28.66
CA LEU A 687 -15.43 -6.33 28.30
C LEU A 687 -15.68 -5.08 29.16
N SER A 688 -16.91 -4.90 29.66
CA SER A 688 -17.24 -3.82 30.58
C SER A 688 -16.47 -3.95 31.90
N GLU A 689 -16.40 -5.15 32.47
CA GLU A 689 -15.63 -5.40 33.70
C GLU A 689 -14.13 -5.18 33.48
N GLU A 690 -13.60 -5.54 32.30
CA GLU A 690 -12.20 -5.25 31.94
C GLU A 690 -11.95 -3.74 31.78
N ILE A 691 -12.91 -2.98 31.23
CA ILE A 691 -12.87 -1.51 31.16
C ILE A 691 -12.87 -0.89 32.56
N ASP A 692 -13.74 -1.37 33.46
CA ASP A 692 -13.81 -0.86 34.82
C ASP A 692 -12.57 -1.22 35.65
N SER A 693 -12.00 -2.41 35.43
CA SER A 693 -10.72 -2.81 36.02
C SER A 693 -9.58 -1.92 35.51
N CYS A 694 -9.56 -1.62 34.21
CA CYS A 694 -8.61 -0.69 33.62
C CYS A 694 -8.78 0.72 34.19
N ALA A 695 -10.01 1.23 34.32
CA ALA A 695 -10.26 2.54 34.87
C ALA A 695 -9.74 2.63 36.31
N THR A 696 -10.05 1.65 37.16
CA THR A 696 -9.53 1.58 38.52
C THR A 696 -8.00 1.61 38.56
N ARG A 697 -7.34 0.77 37.76
CA ARG A 697 -5.87 0.73 37.67
C ARG A 697 -5.27 2.07 37.25
N VAL A 698 -5.86 2.73 36.25
CA VAL A 698 -5.35 4.02 35.75
C VAL A 698 -5.68 5.18 36.69
N THR A 699 -6.75 5.08 37.47
CA THR A 699 -7.05 5.99 38.58
C THR A 699 -5.97 5.88 39.66
N ASP A 700 -5.54 4.66 40.01
CA ASP A 700 -4.43 4.46 40.95
C ASP A 700 -3.11 5.04 40.40
N GLU A 701 -2.83 4.90 39.10
CA GLU A 701 -1.69 5.56 38.43
C GLU A 701 -1.77 7.09 38.57
N PHE A 702 -2.96 7.68 38.36
CA PHE A 702 -3.19 9.11 38.52
C PHE A 702 -2.96 9.58 39.95
N ILE A 703 -3.54 8.90 40.93
CA ILE A 703 -3.41 9.26 42.34
C ILE A 703 -1.95 9.18 42.79
N GLN A 704 -1.21 8.16 42.33
CA GLN A 704 0.21 8.02 42.64
C GLN A 704 1.06 9.17 42.06
N GLU A 705 0.74 9.64 40.87
CA GLU A 705 1.52 10.67 40.17
C GLU A 705 1.15 12.10 40.60
N PHE A 706 -0.13 12.39 40.78
CA PHE A 706 -0.64 13.76 40.98
C PHE A 706 -1.37 13.99 42.31
N GLY A 707 -1.74 12.92 43.03
CA GLY A 707 -2.55 12.97 44.25
C GLY A 707 -4.04 12.76 43.98
N ASP A 708 -4.82 12.72 45.07
CA ASP A 708 -6.27 12.45 45.02
C ASP A 708 -7.14 13.72 45.10
N GLY A 709 -8.42 13.58 44.75
CA GLY A 709 -9.43 14.64 44.78
C GLY A 709 -9.13 15.84 43.88
N VAL A 710 -9.78 16.96 44.19
CA VAL A 710 -9.69 18.21 43.41
C VAL A 710 -8.27 18.74 43.34
N GLN A 711 -7.50 18.56 44.42
CA GLN A 711 -6.10 18.97 44.46
C GLN A 711 -5.25 18.13 43.51
N GLY A 712 -5.48 16.82 43.46
CA GLY A 712 -4.81 15.92 42.52
C GLY A 712 -5.05 16.29 41.06
N VAL A 713 -6.32 16.54 40.70
CA VAL A 713 -6.68 17.02 39.36
C VAL A 713 -6.03 18.37 39.05
N SER A 714 -5.98 19.28 40.02
CA SER A 714 -5.32 20.58 39.84
C SER A 714 -3.81 20.45 39.66
N ASN A 715 -3.16 19.53 40.38
CA ASN A 715 -1.74 19.23 40.20
C ASN A 715 -1.45 18.68 38.80
N TYR A 716 -2.30 17.78 38.28
CA TYR A 716 -2.19 17.29 36.91
C TYR A 716 -2.28 18.43 35.89
N ILE A 717 -3.29 19.30 36.00
CA ILE A 717 -3.45 20.44 35.08
C ILE A 717 -2.22 21.36 35.13
N ASN A 718 -1.72 21.67 36.33
CA ASN A 718 -0.52 22.49 36.53
C ASN A 718 0.79 21.80 36.12
N SER A 719 0.77 20.50 35.82
CA SER A 719 1.95 19.82 35.28
C SER A 719 2.08 20.01 33.76
N ILE A 720 1.00 20.43 33.10
CA ILE A 720 0.91 20.63 31.65
C ILE A 720 1.13 22.10 31.28
N PHE A 721 0.66 23.01 32.12
CA PHE A 721 0.83 24.46 32.00
C PHE A 721 1.92 24.94 32.95
#